data_AF-A0A182SYH4-F1
#
_entry.id   AF-A0A182SYH4-F1
#
_cell.length_a   1.000
_cell.length_b   1.000
_cell.length_c   1.000
_cell.angle_alpha   90.00
_cell.angle_beta   90.00
_cell.angle_gamma   90.00
#
_symmetry.space_group_name_H-M   'P 1'
#
loop_
_entity.id
_entity.type
_entity.pdbx_description
1 polymer ?
#
loop_
_entity_poly.entity_id
_entity_poly.type
_entity_poly.pdbx_seq_one_letter_code
_entity_poly.pdbx_strand_id
1 'polypeptide(L)'
;LHRKFRVGIERIEDATQKVANLSEELQQRQREIAMFQEQLDEFLEEIDRQTQEADEQTEEVSVKRVKIGAEEVVCKQLAEVAGADLQRAMPALNAAVAALDSLNKKDMNEIKSYSRPPTRVELVMEAVMILLGKEPTWVESKRQLGEQKFLDTLKGFDRNNITERTLKTIGAYVRNPDLEPDKVGTVSKAAKSLMLWVRAIENYGKVYKFVGPKIRKMEEANASLLEKQNELAAAERKLIELAEKLAQLRAEYEAKIAEKLLLEETARQMAIKLERARNLVNNLAGECTRWLATKNELETTYAQLIGDTLLAAGFLTYLGPVDIETRTNFLAQWLIDLETLEMPFTPKFSLTAYFYDPGVLIRWHENGLPPDDFSAENATILMKSTRVALIVDPQEEAQKWLIAELEGRVKLVDFDDEICESTLVETFERHEPLMVENINRRNVSELDELFTLRDTVTTSCGKCREKNQSSEMAHPLYLVGQEQLRMSGALVKRVNQLSFVLGAEGLEMKMLGLLVQSENPSLEERKELLQQTILHNKKTLVDLEEQILRILNESKIPLLEDDELYAVLESSRATFETVSSGLQQAEQTRLEIETSREVYRSCAARSALLFLVLGNLQLFNPLYRYSLEWYQALFLISLERSGRVQQVAERKRRIDDYHTFNVFR
;
A
#
# COMPACT_ATOMS: atom_id res chain seq x y z
N LEU A 1 -15.41 -10.40 24.33
CA LEU A 1 -15.43 -8.99 23.88
C LEU A 1 -14.09 -8.30 24.12
N HIS A 2 -13.61 -8.21 25.37
CA HIS A 2 -12.30 -7.60 25.70
C HIS A 2 -11.13 -8.03 24.79
N ARG A 3 -10.94 -9.35 24.57
CA ARG A 3 -9.91 -9.87 23.66
C ARG A 3 -10.08 -9.40 22.21
N LYS A 4 -11.31 -9.26 21.69
CA LYS A 4 -11.58 -8.81 20.31
C LYS A 4 -11.15 -7.36 20.13
N PHE A 5 -11.49 -6.48 21.08
CA PHE A 5 -11.07 -5.08 21.10
C PHE A 5 -9.56 -4.93 21.24
N ARG A 6 -8.95 -5.69 22.15
CA ARG A 6 -7.50 -5.64 22.37
C ARG A 6 -6.72 -5.97 21.09
N VAL A 7 -7.05 -7.07 20.41
CA VAL A 7 -6.36 -7.47 19.17
C VAL A 7 -6.65 -6.47 18.04
N GLY A 8 -7.86 -5.91 17.96
CA GLY A 8 -8.18 -4.86 17.01
C GLY A 8 -7.32 -3.60 17.19
N ILE A 9 -7.16 -3.14 18.43
CA ILE A 9 -6.32 -1.98 18.79
C ILE A 9 -4.84 -2.27 18.48
N GLU A 10 -4.31 -3.42 18.92
CA GLU A 10 -2.93 -3.84 18.65
C GLU A 10 -2.62 -3.83 17.13
N ARG A 11 -3.56 -4.32 16.31
CA ARG A 11 -3.39 -4.31 14.84
C ARG A 11 -3.41 -2.92 14.22
N ILE A 12 -4.18 -1.99 14.78
CA ILE A 12 -4.19 -0.59 14.32
C ILE A 12 -2.88 0.10 14.72
N GLU A 13 -2.37 -0.15 15.92
CA GLU A 13 -1.08 0.37 16.38
C GLU A 13 0.07 -0.18 15.51
N ASP A 14 0.08 -1.48 15.23
CA ASP A 14 1.03 -2.12 14.31
C ASP A 14 0.96 -1.51 12.90
N ALA A 15 -0.25 -1.29 12.38
CA ALA A 15 -0.43 -0.64 11.08
C ALA A 15 0.11 0.79 11.11
N THR A 16 -0.16 1.56 12.16
CA THR A 16 0.33 2.93 12.33
C THR A 16 1.85 2.99 12.34
N GLN A 17 2.51 2.07 13.05
CA GLN A 17 3.97 1.98 13.04
C GLN A 17 4.51 1.59 11.67
N LYS A 18 3.86 0.66 10.96
CA LYS A 18 4.24 0.28 9.59
C LYS A 18 4.11 1.45 8.62
N VAL A 19 3.05 2.27 8.74
CA VAL A 19 2.89 3.48 7.92
C VAL A 19 4.02 4.47 8.17
N ALA A 20 4.44 4.66 9.42
CA ALA A 20 5.57 5.52 9.75
C ALA A 20 6.86 5.02 9.10
N ASN A 21 7.17 3.73 9.23
CA ASN A 21 8.35 3.11 8.63
C ASN A 21 8.34 3.20 7.09
N LEU A 22 7.20 2.91 6.45
CA LEU A 22 7.02 3.05 5.00
C LEU A 22 7.20 4.51 4.54
N SER A 23 6.82 5.49 5.37
CA SER A 23 7.01 6.91 5.07
C SER A 23 8.48 7.31 5.07
N GLU A 24 9.26 6.79 6.02
CA GLU A 24 10.70 7.00 6.06
C GLU A 24 11.38 6.32 4.86
N GLU A 25 11.00 5.07 4.54
CA GLU A 25 11.56 4.35 3.39
C GLU A 25 11.25 5.08 2.08
N LEU A 26 10.01 5.53 1.87
CA LEU A 26 9.63 6.30 0.68
C LEU A 26 10.44 7.59 0.57
N GLN A 27 10.64 8.31 1.67
CA GLN A 27 11.46 9.53 1.68
C GLN A 27 12.92 9.24 1.32
N GLN A 28 13.48 8.13 1.82
CA GLN A 28 14.83 7.71 1.48
C GLN A 28 14.96 7.36 -0.01
N ARG A 29 14.01 6.62 -0.57
CA ARG A 29 13.99 6.29 -2.01
C ARG A 29 13.83 7.53 -2.89
N GLN A 30 13.01 8.50 -2.48
CA GLN A 30 12.89 9.78 -3.19
C GLN A 30 14.21 10.56 -3.22
N ARG A 31 14.98 10.53 -2.13
CA ARG A 31 16.33 11.12 -2.09
C ARG A 31 17.29 10.38 -3.02
N GLU A 32 17.26 9.05 -3.03
CA GLU A 32 18.07 8.24 -3.94
C GLU A 32 17.74 8.56 -5.39
N ILE A 33 16.46 8.65 -5.77
CA ILE A 33 16.03 9.04 -7.13
C ILE A 33 16.56 10.44 -7.50
N ALA A 34 16.53 11.40 -6.58
CA ALA A 34 17.07 12.75 -6.83
C ALA A 34 18.59 12.72 -7.04
N MET A 35 19.33 11.96 -6.23
CA MET A 35 20.77 11.76 -6.41
C MET A 35 21.09 11.08 -7.75
N PHE A 36 20.31 10.07 -8.15
CA PHE A 36 20.46 9.43 -9.47
C PHE A 36 20.17 10.41 -10.61
N GLN A 37 19.19 11.31 -10.45
CA GLN A 37 18.91 12.35 -11.44
C GLN A 37 20.11 13.29 -11.60
N GLU A 38 20.68 13.79 -10.49
CA GLU A 38 21.88 14.64 -10.54
C GLU A 38 23.07 13.92 -11.20
N GLN A 39 23.31 12.65 -10.86
CA GLN A 39 24.36 11.84 -11.51
C GLN A 39 24.12 11.66 -13.01
N LEU A 40 22.87 11.42 -13.43
CA LEU A 40 22.53 11.29 -14.84
C LEU A 40 22.74 12.60 -15.61
N ASP A 41 22.44 13.74 -14.99
CA ASP A 41 22.67 15.05 -15.57
C ASP A 41 24.19 15.30 -15.74
N GLU A 42 25.03 14.95 -14.75
CA GLU A 42 26.50 15.01 -14.87
C GLU A 42 27.04 14.08 -15.98
N PHE A 43 26.53 12.84 -16.07
CA PHE A 43 26.91 11.91 -17.14
C PHE A 43 26.51 12.44 -18.52
N LEU A 44 25.36 13.11 -18.64
CA LEU A 44 24.90 13.70 -19.89
C LEU A 44 25.84 14.84 -20.32
N GLU A 45 26.22 15.72 -19.40
CA GLU A 45 27.19 16.80 -19.67
C GLU A 45 28.55 16.24 -20.11
N GLU A 46 29.04 15.17 -19.47
CA GLU A 46 30.29 14.52 -19.85
C GLU A 46 30.19 13.84 -21.22
N ILE A 47 29.08 13.16 -21.52
CA ILE A 47 28.83 12.53 -22.83
C ILE A 47 28.75 13.60 -23.92
N ASP A 48 28.06 14.71 -23.69
CA ASP A 48 27.96 15.81 -24.65
C ASP A 48 29.33 16.43 -24.92
N ARG A 49 30.11 16.68 -23.86
CA ARG A 49 31.48 17.21 -23.98
C ARG A 49 32.38 16.26 -24.77
N GLN A 50 32.40 14.96 -24.45
CA GLN A 50 33.23 13.99 -25.17
C GLN A 50 32.73 13.72 -26.58
N THR A 51 31.42 13.82 -26.83
CA THR A 51 30.85 13.69 -28.19
C THR A 51 31.31 14.87 -29.04
N GLN A 52 31.28 16.09 -28.51
CA GLN A 52 31.79 17.27 -29.22
C GLN A 52 33.30 17.15 -29.50
N GLU A 53 34.11 16.72 -28.52
CA GLU A 53 35.55 16.49 -28.72
C GLU A 53 35.80 15.41 -29.79
N ALA A 54 35.03 14.31 -29.77
CA ALA A 54 35.14 13.25 -30.76
C ALA A 54 34.75 13.72 -32.17
N ASP A 55 33.70 14.53 -32.31
CA ASP A 55 33.25 15.08 -33.60
C ASP A 55 34.28 16.05 -34.18
N GLU A 56 34.83 16.95 -33.35
CA GLU A 56 35.91 17.87 -33.75
C GLU A 56 37.16 17.09 -34.21
N GLN A 57 37.56 16.07 -33.45
CA GLN A 57 38.72 15.24 -33.79
C GLN A 57 38.46 14.38 -35.04
N THR A 58 37.22 13.93 -35.24
CA THR A 58 36.82 13.17 -36.44
C THR A 58 36.91 14.03 -37.69
N GLU A 59 36.44 15.27 -37.62
CA GLU A 59 36.55 16.21 -38.74
C GLU A 59 38.01 16.58 -39.02
N GLU A 60 38.83 16.81 -37.99
CA GLU A 60 40.25 17.09 -38.17
C GLU A 60 40.99 15.91 -38.84
N VAL A 61 40.73 14.69 -38.39
CA VAL A 61 41.30 13.46 -38.97
C VAL A 61 40.80 13.25 -40.39
N SER A 62 39.52 13.53 -40.69
CA SER A 62 38.96 13.40 -42.05
C SER A 62 39.68 14.35 -43.04
N VAL A 63 39.87 15.60 -42.64
CA VAL A 63 40.58 16.61 -43.45
C VAL A 63 42.05 16.25 -43.63
N LYS A 64 42.73 15.81 -42.57
CA LYS A 64 44.13 15.36 -42.63
C LYS A 64 44.29 14.15 -43.54
N ARG A 65 43.37 13.17 -43.45
CA ARG A 65 43.37 11.96 -44.29
C ARG A 65 43.23 12.28 -45.77
N VAL A 66 42.34 13.20 -46.14
CA VAL A 66 42.19 13.63 -47.54
C VAL A 66 43.46 14.32 -48.06
N LYS A 67 44.06 15.21 -47.26
CA LYS A 67 45.31 15.92 -47.64
C LYS A 67 46.48 14.95 -47.80
N ILE A 68 46.69 14.05 -46.85
CA ILE A 68 47.77 13.05 -46.87
C ILE A 68 47.57 12.08 -48.03
N GLY A 69 46.33 11.66 -48.32
CA GLY A 69 46.02 10.82 -49.47
C GLY A 69 46.37 11.49 -50.81
N ALA A 70 46.13 12.80 -50.95
CA ALA A 70 46.55 13.56 -52.13
C ALA A 70 48.08 13.65 -52.25
N GLU A 71 48.79 13.91 -51.15
CA GLU A 71 50.26 13.94 -51.11
C GLU A 71 50.89 12.57 -51.40
N GLU A 72 50.26 11.48 -50.98
CA GLU A 72 50.70 10.11 -51.27
C GLU A 72 50.63 9.78 -52.77
N VAL A 73 49.56 10.22 -53.46
CA VAL A 73 49.44 10.08 -54.92
C VAL A 73 50.56 10.84 -55.64
N VAL A 74 50.87 12.06 -55.19
CA VAL A 74 51.94 12.89 -55.75
C VAL A 74 53.32 12.25 -55.51
N CYS A 75 53.58 11.72 -54.32
CA CYS A 75 54.83 11.02 -54.00
C CYS A 75 55.01 9.75 -54.85
N LYS A 76 53.94 8.96 -55.06
CA LYS A 76 53.97 7.79 -55.95
C LYS A 76 54.31 8.16 -57.39
N GLN A 77 53.71 9.22 -57.92
CA GLN A 77 54.00 9.72 -59.27
C GLN A 77 55.45 10.24 -59.39
N LEU A 78 55.96 10.95 -58.37
CA LEU A 78 57.36 11.40 -58.32
C LEU A 78 58.35 10.22 -58.28
N ALA A 79 58.01 9.16 -57.53
CA ALA A 79 58.79 7.93 -57.45
C ALA A 79 58.83 7.17 -58.79
N GLU A 80 57.69 7.04 -59.47
CA GLU A 80 57.62 6.39 -60.78
C GLU A 80 58.43 7.15 -61.84
N VAL A 81 58.32 8.48 -61.88
CA VAL A 81 59.05 9.33 -62.83
C VAL A 81 60.56 9.32 -62.58
N ALA A 82 61.00 9.37 -61.32
CA ALA A 82 62.42 9.29 -60.97
C ALA A 82 63.03 7.90 -61.27
N GLY A 83 62.27 6.83 -61.04
CA GLY A 83 62.70 5.45 -61.32
C GLY A 83 62.79 5.13 -62.82
N ALA A 84 61.82 5.59 -63.61
CA ALA A 84 61.78 5.34 -65.06
C ALA A 84 62.95 6.01 -65.82
N ASP A 85 63.34 7.23 -65.41
CA ASP A 85 64.45 7.95 -66.06
C ASP A 85 65.82 7.35 -65.70
N LEU A 86 66.00 6.79 -64.50
CA LEU A 86 67.23 6.11 -64.08
C LEU A 86 67.43 4.77 -64.81
N GLN A 87 66.35 4.02 -65.04
CA GLN A 87 66.38 2.74 -65.75
C GLN A 87 66.83 2.84 -67.22
N ARG A 88 66.76 4.01 -67.86
CA ARG A 88 67.24 4.21 -69.24
C ARG A 88 68.78 4.15 -69.37
N ALA A 89 69.52 4.50 -68.31
CA ALA A 89 70.99 4.54 -68.33
C ALA A 89 71.67 3.30 -67.71
N MET A 90 70.95 2.59 -66.82
CA MET A 90 71.44 1.38 -66.14
C MET A 90 71.92 0.26 -67.09
N PRO A 91 71.23 -0.07 -68.20
CA PRO A 91 71.61 -1.20 -69.06
C PRO A 91 72.95 -1.00 -69.76
N ALA A 92 73.20 0.21 -70.27
CA ALA A 92 74.46 0.56 -70.93
C ALA A 92 75.63 0.59 -69.93
N LEU A 93 75.38 1.02 -68.70
CA LEU A 93 76.36 1.03 -67.62
C LEU A 93 76.69 -0.38 -67.12
N ASN A 94 75.69 -1.22 -66.87
CA ASN A 94 75.89 -2.60 -66.43
C ASN A 94 76.63 -3.43 -67.49
N ALA A 95 76.29 -3.24 -68.77
CA ALA A 95 77.01 -3.89 -69.88
C ALA A 95 78.48 -3.47 -69.96
N ALA A 96 78.79 -2.19 -69.68
CA ALA A 96 80.15 -1.69 -69.70
C ALA A 96 80.98 -2.10 -68.47
N VAL A 97 80.36 -2.18 -67.28
CA VAL A 97 81.00 -2.75 -66.08
C VAL A 97 81.29 -4.24 -66.27
N ALA A 98 80.35 -5.00 -66.86
CA ALA A 98 80.56 -6.41 -67.21
C ALA A 98 81.68 -6.59 -68.25
N ALA A 99 81.79 -5.68 -69.23
CA ALA A 99 82.91 -5.66 -70.18
C ALA A 99 84.25 -5.37 -69.48
N LEU A 100 84.25 -4.59 -68.39
CA LEU A 100 85.43 -4.33 -67.56
C LEU A 100 85.78 -5.51 -66.65
N ASP A 101 84.79 -6.26 -66.15
CA ASP A 101 84.99 -7.52 -65.41
C ASP A 101 85.66 -8.60 -66.25
N SER A 102 85.44 -8.58 -67.58
CA SER A 102 86.06 -9.54 -68.51
C SER A 102 87.55 -9.29 -68.77
N LEU A 103 88.09 -8.14 -68.35
CA LEU A 103 89.51 -7.78 -68.51
C LEU A 103 90.35 -8.39 -67.39
N ASN A 104 91.51 -8.94 -67.73
CA ASN A 104 92.44 -9.51 -66.77
C ASN A 104 93.81 -8.79 -66.79
N LYS A 105 94.69 -9.15 -65.85
CA LYS A 105 96.02 -8.54 -65.68
C LYS A 105 96.93 -8.69 -66.92
N LYS A 106 96.71 -9.73 -67.76
CA LYS A 106 97.49 -9.91 -69.00
C LYS A 106 97.10 -8.87 -70.04
N ASP A 107 95.81 -8.56 -70.16
CA ASP A 107 95.30 -7.58 -71.13
C ASP A 107 95.76 -6.13 -70.80
N MET A 108 95.93 -5.81 -69.51
CA MET A 108 96.51 -4.54 -69.07
C MET A 108 98.02 -4.46 -69.33
N ASN A 109 98.73 -5.58 -69.17
CA ASN A 109 100.15 -5.68 -69.49
C ASN A 109 100.41 -5.56 -71.01
N GLU A 110 99.49 -6.04 -71.85
CA GLU A 110 99.53 -5.87 -73.30
C GLU A 110 99.54 -4.39 -73.69
N ILE A 111 98.59 -3.60 -73.19
CA ILE A 111 98.56 -2.14 -73.41
C ILE A 111 99.82 -1.46 -72.85
N LYS A 112 100.31 -1.90 -71.68
CA LYS A 112 101.52 -1.33 -71.04
C LYS A 112 102.81 -1.61 -71.84
N SER A 113 102.86 -2.73 -72.56
CA SER A 113 104.06 -3.20 -73.28
C SER A 113 104.44 -2.36 -74.50
N TYR A 114 103.55 -1.48 -74.98
CA TYR A 114 103.87 -0.58 -76.08
C TYR A 114 104.99 0.41 -75.69
N SER A 115 106.06 0.41 -76.49
CA SER A 115 107.15 1.40 -76.41
C SER A 115 106.71 2.75 -76.99
N ARG A 116 105.89 2.74 -78.04
CA ARG A 116 105.15 3.89 -78.58
C ARG A 116 103.71 3.43 -78.89
N PRO A 117 102.68 3.94 -78.20
CA PRO A 117 101.32 3.45 -78.34
C PRO A 117 100.74 3.79 -79.71
N PRO A 118 99.88 2.94 -80.29
CA PRO A 118 99.02 3.35 -81.40
C PRO A 118 98.13 4.52 -80.96
N THR A 119 97.96 5.54 -81.83
CA THR A 119 97.21 6.77 -81.52
C THR A 119 95.82 6.53 -80.95
N ARG A 120 95.14 5.46 -81.37
CA ARG A 120 93.80 5.09 -80.86
C ARG A 120 93.83 4.60 -79.40
N VAL A 121 94.87 3.87 -79.01
CA VAL A 121 95.04 3.36 -77.64
C VAL A 121 95.46 4.48 -76.70
N GLU A 122 96.32 5.39 -77.18
CA GLU A 122 96.74 6.59 -76.44
C GLU A 122 95.56 7.49 -76.07
N LEU A 123 94.71 7.82 -77.05
CA LEU A 123 93.51 8.65 -76.85
C LEU A 123 92.46 8.00 -75.92
N VAL A 124 92.30 6.66 -75.96
CA VAL A 124 91.41 5.95 -75.01
C VAL A 124 91.96 6.03 -73.60
N MET A 125 93.28 5.88 -73.43
CA MET A 125 93.92 5.97 -72.12
C MET A 125 93.88 7.40 -71.57
N GLU A 126 94.05 8.42 -72.40
CA GLU A 126 93.83 9.81 -72.02
C GLU A 126 92.40 10.04 -71.52
N ALA A 127 91.39 9.50 -72.22
CA ALA A 127 89.99 9.61 -71.79
C ALA A 127 89.73 8.91 -70.43
N VAL A 128 90.37 7.77 -70.17
CA VAL A 128 90.32 7.07 -68.87
C VAL A 128 91.03 7.88 -67.76
N MET A 129 92.20 8.47 -68.06
CA MET A 129 92.92 9.32 -67.10
C MET A 129 92.15 10.60 -66.75
N ILE A 130 91.47 11.20 -67.73
CA ILE A 130 90.60 12.36 -67.52
C ILE A 130 89.42 12.00 -66.60
N LEU A 131 88.81 10.81 -66.76
CA LEU A 131 87.79 10.32 -65.84
C LEU A 131 88.30 10.13 -64.40
N LEU A 132 89.53 9.64 -64.25
CA LEU A 132 90.19 9.45 -62.95
C LEU A 132 90.79 10.74 -62.36
N GLY A 133 90.69 11.87 -63.06
CA GLY A 133 91.25 13.17 -62.62
C GLY A 133 92.78 13.22 -62.63
N LYS A 134 93.44 12.41 -63.46
CA LYS A 134 94.90 12.34 -63.61
C LYS A 134 95.37 13.04 -64.89
N GLU A 135 96.67 13.29 -65.01
CA GLU A 135 97.24 13.95 -66.19
C GLU A 135 97.04 13.09 -67.45
N PRO A 136 96.51 13.66 -68.56
CA PRO A 136 96.25 12.95 -69.80
C PRO A 136 97.54 12.81 -70.61
N THR A 137 98.53 12.10 -70.05
CA THR A 137 99.77 11.77 -70.76
C THR A 137 99.96 10.27 -70.79
N TRP A 138 100.61 9.76 -71.84
CA TRP A 138 100.93 8.34 -71.94
C TRP A 138 101.83 7.86 -70.78
N VAL A 139 102.71 8.73 -70.28
CA VAL A 139 103.60 8.43 -69.15
C VAL A 139 102.79 8.13 -67.89
N GLU A 140 101.81 8.97 -67.57
CA GLU A 140 100.93 8.77 -66.42
C GLU A 140 99.96 7.59 -66.63
N SER A 141 99.45 7.42 -67.85
CA SER A 141 98.63 6.26 -68.23
C SER A 141 99.37 4.94 -68.01
N LYS A 142 100.66 4.89 -68.37
CA LYS A 142 101.53 3.71 -68.20
C LYS A 142 101.85 3.43 -66.73
N ARG A 143 101.93 4.48 -65.90
CA ARG A 143 102.08 4.36 -64.44
C ARG A 143 100.83 3.73 -63.82
N GLN A 144 99.66 4.24 -64.18
CA GLN A 144 98.35 3.79 -63.69
C GLN A 144 98.02 2.35 -64.11
N LEU A 145 98.31 1.98 -65.36
CA LEU A 145 98.19 0.59 -65.84
C LEU A 145 99.11 -0.40 -65.09
N GLY A 146 100.11 0.08 -64.35
CA GLY A 146 100.99 -0.72 -63.51
C GLY A 146 100.49 -0.95 -62.08
N GLU A 147 99.47 -0.22 -61.63
CA GLU A 147 98.92 -0.36 -60.28
C GLU A 147 98.09 -1.64 -60.14
N GLN A 148 98.32 -2.42 -59.08
CA GLN A 148 97.66 -3.73 -58.91
C GLN A 148 96.13 -3.65 -58.79
N LYS A 149 95.58 -2.51 -58.37
CA LYS A 149 94.14 -2.29 -58.13
C LYS A 149 93.46 -1.44 -59.21
N PHE A 150 94.12 -1.18 -60.34
CA PHE A 150 93.59 -0.26 -61.36
C PHE A 150 92.19 -0.64 -61.87
N LEU A 151 91.92 -1.92 -62.13
CA LEU A 151 90.59 -2.39 -62.55
C LEU A 151 89.54 -2.26 -61.44
N ASP A 152 89.91 -2.46 -60.17
CA ASP A 152 89.00 -2.29 -59.03
C ASP A 152 88.64 -0.82 -58.85
N THR A 153 89.59 0.09 -59.08
CA THR A 153 89.36 1.55 -59.06
C THR A 153 88.37 1.97 -60.15
N LEU A 154 88.40 1.35 -61.33
CA LEU A 154 87.44 1.63 -62.41
C LEU A 154 86.04 1.06 -62.11
N LYS A 155 85.95 -0.10 -61.47
CA LYS A 155 84.67 -0.71 -61.06
C LYS A 155 84.00 0.04 -59.92
N GLY A 156 84.80 0.45 -58.92
CA GLY A 156 84.38 1.23 -57.76
C GLY A 156 84.35 2.75 -57.99
N PHE A 157 84.47 3.21 -59.24
CA PHE A 157 84.40 4.62 -59.58
C PHE A 157 83.07 5.23 -59.15
N ASP A 158 83.10 6.39 -58.50
CA ASP A 158 81.90 7.10 -58.05
C ASP A 158 81.16 7.72 -59.25
N ARG A 159 80.21 6.94 -59.76
CA ARG A 159 79.42 7.24 -60.97
C ARG A 159 78.46 8.41 -60.75
N ASN A 160 78.17 8.75 -59.49
CA ASN A 160 77.18 9.75 -59.11
C ASN A 160 77.81 11.15 -58.91
N ASN A 161 79.14 11.26 -58.92
CA ASN A 161 79.87 12.49 -58.57
C ASN A 161 80.95 12.88 -59.62
N ILE A 162 80.57 12.98 -60.89
CA ILE A 162 81.46 13.40 -61.99
C ILE A 162 81.30 14.90 -62.24
N THR A 163 82.40 15.66 -62.23
CA THR A 163 82.33 17.11 -62.47
C THR A 163 81.97 17.44 -63.92
N GLU A 164 81.24 18.55 -64.12
CA GLU A 164 80.77 18.98 -65.45
C GLU A 164 81.91 19.29 -66.43
N ARG A 165 83.06 19.75 -65.90
CA ARG A 165 84.28 19.99 -66.68
C ARG A 165 84.85 18.69 -67.23
N THR A 166 84.90 17.64 -66.42
CA THR A 166 85.37 16.30 -66.82
C THR A 166 84.43 15.70 -67.87
N LEU A 167 83.11 15.79 -67.65
CA LEU A 167 82.10 15.21 -68.54
C LEU A 167 82.05 15.88 -69.93
N LYS A 168 82.20 17.21 -70.01
CA LYS A 168 82.33 17.93 -71.30
C LYS A 168 83.59 17.54 -72.07
N THR A 169 84.70 17.40 -71.34
CA THR A 169 86.00 17.03 -71.92
C THR A 169 85.93 15.62 -72.53
N ILE A 170 85.43 14.63 -71.79
CA ILE A 170 85.29 13.25 -72.28
C ILE A 170 84.27 13.15 -73.41
N GLY A 171 83.20 13.94 -73.38
CA GLY A 171 82.25 13.99 -74.48
C GLY A 171 82.89 14.38 -75.82
N ALA A 172 83.99 15.15 -75.82
CA ALA A 172 84.76 15.42 -77.04
C ALA A 172 85.51 14.18 -77.56
N TYR A 173 86.04 13.34 -76.66
CA TYR A 173 86.69 12.07 -77.01
C TYR A 173 85.65 11.03 -77.50
N VAL A 174 84.48 10.94 -76.85
CA VAL A 174 83.41 10.01 -77.25
C VAL A 174 82.80 10.36 -78.61
N ARG A 175 82.75 11.65 -78.98
CA ARG A 175 82.26 12.10 -80.30
C ARG A 175 83.26 11.91 -81.44
N ASN A 176 84.51 11.54 -81.14
CA ASN A 176 85.53 11.34 -82.15
C ASN A 176 85.26 10.03 -82.94
N PRO A 177 85.05 10.08 -84.28
CA PRO A 177 84.75 8.90 -85.10
C PRO A 177 85.86 7.84 -85.13
N ASP A 178 87.08 8.17 -84.71
CA ASP A 178 88.20 7.24 -84.59
C ASP A 178 88.21 6.42 -83.30
N LEU A 179 87.42 6.84 -82.29
CA LEU A 179 87.32 6.23 -80.96
C LEU A 179 86.04 5.41 -80.77
N GLU A 180 85.38 5.02 -81.85
CA GLU A 180 84.25 4.08 -81.82
C GLU A 180 84.70 2.70 -81.29
N PRO A 181 84.00 2.06 -80.33
CA PRO A 181 84.46 0.82 -79.69
C PRO A 181 84.80 -0.32 -80.66
N ASP A 182 84.06 -0.46 -81.76
CA ASP A 182 84.32 -1.50 -82.76
C ASP A 182 85.58 -1.24 -83.57
N LYS A 183 85.92 0.04 -83.82
CA LYS A 183 87.15 0.41 -84.51
C LYS A 183 88.36 0.31 -83.58
N VAL A 184 88.23 0.71 -82.32
CA VAL A 184 89.30 0.54 -81.30
C VAL A 184 89.60 -0.94 -81.06
N GLY A 185 88.57 -1.79 -81.09
CA GLY A 185 88.69 -3.25 -80.92
C GLY A 185 89.50 -3.96 -81.98
N THR A 186 89.70 -3.36 -83.16
CA THR A 186 90.59 -3.90 -84.20
C THR A 186 92.07 -3.80 -83.81
N VAL A 187 92.42 -2.86 -82.91
CA VAL A 187 93.79 -2.60 -82.46
C VAL A 187 94.05 -3.25 -81.10
N SER A 188 93.09 -3.17 -80.17
CA SER A 188 93.19 -3.85 -78.87
C SER A 188 91.81 -4.12 -78.28
N LYS A 189 91.57 -5.38 -77.88
CA LYS A 189 90.33 -5.77 -77.19
C LYS A 189 90.20 -5.09 -75.84
N ALA A 190 91.31 -4.92 -75.12
CA ALA A 190 91.34 -4.23 -73.85
C ALA A 190 90.99 -2.75 -73.97
N ALA A 191 91.49 -2.07 -75.01
CA ALA A 191 91.15 -0.69 -75.29
C ALA A 191 89.67 -0.51 -75.68
N LYS A 192 89.06 -1.49 -76.35
CA LYS A 192 87.60 -1.50 -76.64
C LYS A 192 86.76 -1.52 -75.37
N SER A 193 87.07 -2.40 -74.43
CA SER A 193 86.33 -2.50 -73.17
C SER A 193 86.49 -1.25 -72.30
N LEU A 194 87.69 -0.64 -72.27
CA LEU A 194 87.92 0.63 -71.60
C LEU A 194 87.13 1.78 -72.25
N MET A 195 87.05 1.83 -73.59
CA MET A 195 86.28 2.85 -74.29
C MET A 195 84.76 2.69 -74.12
N LEU A 196 84.26 1.44 -74.07
CA LEU A 196 82.85 1.14 -73.72
C LEU A 196 82.50 1.66 -72.33
N TRP A 197 83.40 1.47 -71.37
CA TRP A 197 83.26 2.00 -70.01
C TRP A 197 83.27 3.54 -69.98
N VAL A 198 84.22 4.20 -70.65
CA VAL A 198 84.26 5.66 -70.76
C VAL A 198 82.94 6.22 -71.32
N ARG A 199 82.40 5.60 -72.38
CA ARG A 199 81.15 6.01 -73.03
C ARG A 199 79.92 5.76 -72.16
N ALA A 200 79.88 4.64 -71.43
CA ALA A 200 78.77 4.34 -70.53
C ALA A 200 78.75 5.23 -69.28
N ILE A 201 79.92 5.57 -68.75
CA ILE A 201 80.08 6.51 -67.63
C ILE A 201 79.68 7.94 -68.05
N GLU A 202 80.03 8.36 -69.27
CA GLU A 202 79.58 9.65 -69.83
C GLU A 202 78.05 9.69 -70.00
N ASN A 203 77.44 8.62 -70.51
CA ASN A 203 75.99 8.52 -70.69
C ASN A 203 75.25 8.50 -69.34
N TYR A 204 75.72 7.71 -68.36
CA TYR A 204 75.16 7.68 -67.02
C TYR A 204 75.27 9.03 -66.32
N GLY A 205 76.42 9.70 -66.40
CA GLY A 205 76.60 11.04 -65.82
C GLY A 205 75.72 12.12 -66.46
N LYS A 206 75.42 12.02 -67.77
CA LYS A 206 74.42 12.90 -68.42
C LYS A 206 73.02 12.67 -67.89
N VAL A 207 72.60 11.41 -67.73
CA VAL A 207 71.26 11.06 -67.25
C VAL A 207 71.11 11.40 -65.77
N TYR A 208 72.12 11.09 -64.95
CA TYR A 208 72.13 11.39 -63.52
C TYR A 208 72.05 12.90 -63.22
N LYS A 209 72.56 13.77 -64.09
CA LYS A 209 72.38 15.24 -64.00
C LYS A 209 70.89 15.64 -63.96
N PHE A 210 70.05 14.96 -64.72
CA PHE A 210 68.61 15.26 -64.79
C PHE A 210 67.80 14.50 -63.73
N VAL A 211 68.27 13.34 -63.29
CA VAL A 211 67.55 12.45 -62.36
C VAL A 211 67.93 12.71 -60.89
N GLY A 212 69.17 13.12 -60.59
CA GLY A 212 69.64 13.42 -59.23
C GLY A 212 68.78 14.46 -58.48
N PRO A 213 68.40 15.60 -59.09
CA PRO A 213 67.46 16.53 -58.48
C PRO A 213 66.05 15.95 -58.26
N LYS A 214 65.61 15.01 -59.10
CA LYS A 214 64.31 14.34 -58.96
C LYS A 214 64.32 13.31 -57.81
N ILE A 215 65.42 12.58 -57.64
CA ILE A 215 65.61 11.60 -56.55
C ILE A 215 65.60 12.30 -55.19
N ARG A 216 66.34 13.42 -55.04
CA ARG A 216 66.34 14.16 -53.77
C ARG A 216 64.97 14.73 -53.41
N LYS A 217 64.26 15.29 -54.40
CA LYS A 217 62.88 15.76 -54.19
C LYS A 217 61.92 14.62 -53.82
N MET A 218 62.15 13.41 -54.33
CA MET A 218 61.36 12.23 -53.99
C MET A 218 61.66 11.73 -52.57
N GLU A 219 62.93 11.70 -52.16
CA GLU A 219 63.33 11.34 -50.79
C GLU A 219 62.80 12.34 -49.75
N GLU A 220 62.90 13.64 -50.01
CA GLU A 220 62.33 14.70 -49.16
C GLU A 220 60.80 14.59 -49.06
N ALA A 221 60.11 14.36 -50.18
CA ALA A 221 58.66 14.21 -50.21
C ALA A 221 58.20 12.93 -49.47
N ASN A 222 58.90 11.80 -49.63
CA ASN A 222 58.59 10.57 -48.90
C ASN A 222 58.86 10.68 -47.40
N ALA A 223 59.94 11.35 -46.98
CA ALA A 223 60.23 11.58 -45.58
C ALA A 223 59.13 12.43 -44.91
N SER A 224 58.71 13.52 -45.59
CA SER A 224 57.61 14.37 -45.11
C SER A 224 56.27 13.63 -45.09
N LEU A 225 55.99 12.78 -46.09
CA LEU A 225 54.78 11.96 -46.13
C LEU A 225 54.72 10.96 -44.97
N LEU A 226 55.84 10.29 -44.67
CA LEU A 226 55.93 9.31 -43.58
C LEU A 226 55.70 9.96 -42.21
N GLU A 227 56.24 11.15 -41.98
CA GLU A 227 55.99 11.93 -40.76
C GLU A 227 54.49 12.23 -40.59
N LYS A 228 53.84 12.76 -41.64
CA LYS A 228 52.40 13.04 -41.63
C LYS A 228 51.53 11.79 -41.50
N GLN A 229 51.93 10.66 -42.10
CA GLN A 229 51.23 9.38 -41.95
C GLN A 229 51.30 8.85 -40.50
N ASN A 230 52.45 9.01 -39.82
CA ASN A 230 52.56 8.65 -38.41
C ASN A 230 51.71 9.55 -37.50
N GLU A 231 51.64 10.85 -37.80
CA GLU A 231 50.75 11.78 -37.10
C GLU A 231 49.26 11.43 -37.30
N LEU A 232 48.87 11.07 -38.53
CA LEU A 232 47.51 10.62 -38.85
C LEU A 232 47.16 9.34 -38.08
N ALA A 233 48.05 8.33 -38.08
CA ALA A 233 47.83 7.09 -37.36
C ALA A 233 47.73 7.30 -35.84
N ALA A 234 48.49 8.24 -35.27
CA ALA A 234 48.38 8.62 -33.86
C ALA A 234 47.03 9.31 -33.56
N ALA A 235 46.55 10.17 -34.47
CA ALA A 235 45.25 10.83 -34.33
C ALA A 235 44.08 9.84 -34.49
N GLU A 236 44.16 8.89 -35.43
CA GLU A 236 43.17 7.82 -35.60
C GLU A 236 43.08 6.91 -34.37
N ARG A 237 44.21 6.59 -33.72
CA ARG A 237 44.21 5.82 -32.45
C ARG A 237 43.50 6.56 -31.32
N LYS A 238 43.76 7.87 -31.17
CA LYS A 238 43.05 8.69 -30.18
C LYS A 238 41.55 8.72 -30.43
N LEU A 239 41.13 8.75 -31.70
CA LEU A 239 39.72 8.72 -32.08
C LEU A 239 39.07 7.38 -31.69
N ILE A 240 39.75 6.26 -31.88
CA ILE A 240 39.29 4.94 -31.42
C ILE A 240 39.15 4.91 -29.89
N GLU A 241 40.16 5.41 -29.15
CA GLU A 241 40.10 5.46 -27.68
C GLU A 241 38.95 6.35 -27.18
N LEU A 242 38.70 7.49 -27.82
CA LEU A 242 37.56 8.37 -27.51
C LEU A 242 36.23 7.69 -27.81
N ALA A 243 36.12 6.98 -28.94
CA ALA A 243 34.91 6.25 -29.31
C ALA A 243 34.61 5.10 -28.33
N GLU A 244 35.63 4.37 -27.86
CA GLU A 244 35.46 3.31 -26.85
C GLU A 244 35.01 3.89 -25.50
N LYS A 245 35.61 5.01 -25.06
CA LYS A 245 35.19 5.71 -23.83
C LYS A 245 33.75 6.22 -23.92
N LEU A 246 33.37 6.83 -25.06
CA LEU A 246 32.00 7.26 -25.31
C LEU A 246 31.01 6.09 -25.29
N ALA A 247 31.37 4.94 -25.86
CA ALA A 247 30.53 3.75 -25.84
C ALA A 247 30.34 3.21 -24.40
N GLN A 248 31.41 3.21 -23.59
CA GLN A 248 31.34 2.83 -22.18
C GLN A 248 30.45 3.80 -21.37
N LEU A 249 30.67 5.11 -21.50
CA LEU A 249 29.87 6.13 -20.81
C LEU A 249 28.38 6.03 -21.18
N ARG A 250 28.06 5.82 -22.47
CA ARG A 250 26.66 5.61 -22.92
C ARG A 250 26.04 4.35 -22.32
N ALA A 251 26.78 3.25 -22.25
CA ALA A 251 26.30 2.01 -21.65
C ALA A 251 26.04 2.16 -20.12
N GLU A 252 26.93 2.86 -19.41
CA GLU A 252 26.75 3.17 -18.00
C GLU A 252 25.52 4.08 -17.77
N TYR A 253 25.34 5.09 -18.62
CA TYR A 253 24.17 5.97 -18.60
C TYR A 253 22.86 5.21 -18.81
N GLU A 254 22.78 4.33 -19.81
CA GLU A 254 21.60 3.49 -20.06
C GLU A 254 21.29 2.56 -18.87
N ALA A 255 22.31 1.95 -18.27
CA ALA A 255 22.15 1.11 -17.09
C ALA A 255 21.61 1.90 -15.89
N LYS A 256 22.12 3.12 -15.67
CA LYS A 256 21.67 4.02 -14.60
C LYS A 256 20.25 4.52 -14.81
N ILE A 257 19.84 4.81 -16.05
CA ILE A 257 18.43 5.12 -16.37
C ILE A 257 17.52 3.95 -16.01
N ALA A 258 17.88 2.72 -16.39
CA ALA A 258 17.07 1.54 -16.11
C ALA A 258 16.90 1.32 -14.60
N GLU A 259 17.97 1.52 -13.82
CA GLU A 259 17.94 1.47 -12.36
C GLU A 259 17.02 2.55 -11.76
N LYS A 260 17.13 3.79 -12.26
CA LYS A 260 16.27 4.91 -11.86
C LYS A 260 14.79 4.64 -12.14
N LEU A 261 14.44 4.16 -13.33
CA LEU A 261 13.05 3.87 -13.70
C LEU A 261 12.44 2.78 -12.81
N LEU A 262 13.22 1.76 -12.44
CA LEU A 262 12.78 0.73 -11.50
C LEU A 262 12.57 1.30 -10.09
N LEU A 263 13.48 2.15 -9.62
CA LEU A 263 13.35 2.89 -8.36
C LEU A 263 12.11 3.80 -8.37
N GLU A 264 11.84 4.52 -9.47
CA GLU A 264 10.67 5.38 -9.61
C GLU A 264 9.35 4.58 -9.58
N GLU A 265 9.25 3.44 -10.28
CA GLU A 265 8.04 2.62 -10.24
C GLU A 265 7.82 2.00 -8.85
N THR A 266 8.88 1.52 -8.19
CA THR A 266 8.76 1.00 -6.82
C THR A 266 8.37 2.10 -5.83
N ALA A 267 8.93 3.31 -5.94
CA ALA A 267 8.54 4.47 -5.14
C ALA A 267 7.09 4.89 -5.40
N ARG A 268 6.61 4.85 -6.65
CA ARG A 268 5.23 5.14 -7.01
C ARG A 268 4.26 4.14 -6.36
N GLN A 269 4.56 2.85 -6.43
CA GLN A 269 3.76 1.81 -5.78
C GLN A 269 3.77 1.96 -4.25
N MET A 270 4.92 2.26 -3.65
CA MET A 270 5.01 2.55 -2.23
C MET A 270 4.20 3.79 -1.83
N ALA A 271 4.22 4.86 -2.63
CA ALA A 271 3.43 6.07 -2.38
C ALA A 271 1.92 5.77 -2.40
N ILE A 272 1.44 4.98 -3.37
CA ILE A 272 0.03 4.57 -3.42
C ILE A 272 -0.34 3.73 -2.19
N LYS A 273 0.49 2.75 -1.83
CA LYS A 273 0.27 1.91 -0.63
C LYS A 273 0.24 2.74 0.65
N LEU A 274 1.16 3.70 0.76
CA LEU A 274 1.27 4.57 1.91
C LEU A 274 0.07 5.52 2.04
N GLU A 275 -0.42 6.07 0.94
CA GLU A 275 -1.61 6.91 0.93
C GLU A 275 -2.85 6.12 1.39
N ARG A 276 -3.05 4.91 0.85
CA ARG A 276 -4.12 4.00 1.31
C ARG A 276 -4.00 3.70 2.80
N ALA A 277 -2.78 3.42 3.27
CA ALA A 277 -2.54 3.09 4.67
C ALA A 277 -2.75 4.28 5.61
N ARG A 278 -2.34 5.49 5.22
CA ARG A 278 -2.63 6.71 5.97
C ARG A 278 -4.13 6.95 6.07
N ASN A 279 -4.86 6.83 4.95
CA ASN A 279 -6.30 6.97 4.96
C ASN A 279 -6.94 5.91 5.86
N LEU A 280 -6.50 4.66 5.78
CA LEU A 280 -7.00 3.58 6.64
C LEU A 280 -6.76 3.85 8.13
N VAL A 281 -5.55 4.26 8.52
CA VAL A 281 -5.21 4.59 9.92
C VAL A 281 -6.01 5.81 10.40
N ASN A 282 -6.12 6.86 9.58
CA ASN A 282 -6.93 8.03 9.90
C ASN A 282 -8.41 7.67 10.06
N ASN A 283 -8.91 6.77 9.20
CA ASN A 283 -10.28 6.28 9.26
C ASN A 283 -10.56 5.46 10.53
N LEU A 284 -9.57 4.67 10.96
CA LEU A 284 -9.68 3.83 12.15
C LEU A 284 -9.25 4.55 13.44
N ALA A 285 -8.72 5.77 13.39
CA ALA A 285 -8.25 6.50 14.57
C ALA A 285 -9.39 6.84 15.55
N GLY A 286 -10.55 7.26 15.01
CA GLY A 286 -11.75 7.51 15.82
C GLY A 286 -12.27 6.22 16.46
N GLU A 287 -12.33 5.14 15.68
CA GLU A 287 -12.73 3.81 16.16
C GLU A 287 -11.75 3.27 17.22
N CYS A 288 -10.45 3.44 17.03
CA CYS A 288 -9.44 3.04 18.00
C CYS A 288 -9.64 3.75 19.35
N THR A 289 -9.91 5.06 19.31
CA THR A 289 -10.21 5.83 20.53
C THR A 289 -11.47 5.31 21.23
N ARG A 290 -12.52 5.02 20.45
CA ARG A 290 -13.77 4.46 20.96
C ARG A 290 -13.57 3.07 21.56
N TRP A 291 -12.88 2.17 20.86
CA TRP A 291 -12.58 0.82 21.32
C TRP A 291 -11.68 0.83 22.55
N LEU A 292 -10.74 1.76 22.65
CA LEU A 292 -9.94 1.94 23.85
C LEU A 292 -10.81 2.35 25.04
N ALA A 293 -11.75 3.29 24.83
CA ALA A 293 -12.72 3.66 25.85
C ALA A 293 -13.59 2.48 26.26
N THR A 294 -14.19 1.75 25.30
CA THR A 294 -15.01 0.56 25.58
C THR A 294 -14.21 -0.56 26.23
N LYS A 295 -12.94 -0.77 25.84
CA LYS A 295 -12.05 -1.74 26.49
C LYS A 295 -11.82 -1.37 27.95
N ASN A 296 -11.50 -0.11 28.23
CA ASN A 296 -11.27 0.38 29.59
C ASN A 296 -12.55 0.32 30.44
N GLU A 297 -13.69 0.62 29.84
CA GLU A 297 -15.01 0.47 30.47
C GLU A 297 -15.26 -1.00 30.81
N LEU A 298 -15.05 -1.94 29.88
CA LEU A 298 -15.19 -3.37 30.14
C LEU A 298 -14.24 -3.89 31.23
N GLU A 299 -13.00 -3.38 31.30
CA GLU A 299 -12.06 -3.69 32.38
C GLU A 299 -12.58 -3.18 33.74
N THR A 300 -13.14 -1.98 33.75
CA THR A 300 -13.74 -1.37 34.94
C THR A 300 -14.97 -2.17 35.39
N THR A 301 -15.90 -2.47 34.48
CA THR A 301 -17.08 -3.30 34.76
C THR A 301 -16.69 -4.70 35.22
N TYR A 302 -15.63 -5.29 34.66
CA TYR A 302 -15.13 -6.60 35.10
C TYR A 302 -14.60 -6.55 36.55
N ALA A 303 -13.91 -5.48 36.94
CA ALA A 303 -13.47 -5.29 38.32
C ALA A 303 -14.66 -5.11 39.29
N GLN A 304 -15.70 -4.39 38.84
CA GLN A 304 -16.93 -4.11 39.60
C GLN A 304 -17.92 -5.29 39.65
N LEU A 305 -17.71 -6.30 38.79
CA LEU A 305 -18.65 -7.41 38.60
C LEU A 305 -18.99 -8.14 39.90
N ILE A 306 -18.03 -8.30 40.81
CA ILE A 306 -18.27 -9.02 42.07
C ILE A 306 -19.29 -8.27 42.94
N GLY A 307 -19.11 -6.95 43.12
CA GLY A 307 -20.04 -6.11 43.86
C GLY A 307 -21.42 -6.06 43.20
N ASP A 308 -21.46 -5.87 41.88
CA ASP A 308 -22.71 -5.81 41.12
C ASP A 308 -23.47 -7.14 41.15
N THR A 309 -22.75 -8.27 41.11
CA THR A 309 -23.36 -9.61 41.23
C THR A 309 -23.93 -9.84 42.62
N LEU A 310 -23.26 -9.34 43.67
CA LEU A 310 -23.77 -9.43 45.04
C LEU A 310 -25.07 -8.63 45.20
N LEU A 311 -25.10 -7.41 44.66
CA LEU A 311 -26.30 -6.57 44.63
C LEU A 311 -27.43 -7.27 43.86
N ALA A 312 -27.15 -7.75 42.65
CA ALA A 312 -28.13 -8.46 41.82
C ALA A 312 -28.69 -9.70 42.54
N ALA A 313 -27.83 -10.50 43.18
CA ALA A 313 -28.25 -11.67 43.96
C ALA A 313 -29.12 -11.28 45.16
N GLY A 314 -28.77 -10.20 45.86
CA GLY A 314 -29.56 -9.63 46.95
C GLY A 314 -30.96 -9.22 46.49
N PHE A 315 -31.04 -8.52 45.36
CA PHE A 315 -32.31 -8.12 44.72
C PHE A 315 -33.19 -9.33 44.38
N LEU A 316 -32.66 -10.31 43.64
CA LEU A 316 -33.40 -11.50 43.21
C LEU A 316 -33.89 -12.37 44.39
N THR A 317 -33.16 -12.36 45.51
CA THR A 317 -33.45 -13.22 46.66
C THR A 317 -34.41 -12.59 47.66
N TYR A 318 -34.21 -11.30 47.98
CA TYR A 318 -34.86 -10.66 49.12
C TYR A 318 -35.85 -9.56 48.75
N LEU A 319 -35.62 -8.84 47.65
CA LEU A 319 -36.34 -7.58 47.37
C LEU A 319 -37.62 -7.75 46.55
N GLY A 320 -37.89 -8.94 46.00
CA GLY A 320 -39.14 -9.24 45.29
C GLY A 320 -40.42 -8.76 45.98
N PRO A 321 -40.70 -9.17 47.24
CA PRO A 321 -41.94 -8.81 47.94
C PRO A 321 -41.95 -7.40 48.55
N VAL A 322 -40.88 -6.64 48.37
CA VAL A 322 -40.65 -5.34 49.01
C VAL A 322 -41.05 -4.21 48.06
N ASP A 323 -41.58 -3.13 48.61
CA ASP A 323 -41.96 -1.90 47.90
C ASP A 323 -40.74 -1.09 47.42
N ILE A 324 -40.98 -0.16 46.49
CA ILE A 324 -39.92 0.63 45.87
C ILE A 324 -39.11 1.48 46.87
N GLU A 325 -39.75 2.11 47.86
CA GLU A 325 -39.07 3.00 48.82
C GLU A 325 -38.10 2.21 49.69
N THR A 326 -38.58 1.06 50.19
CA THR A 326 -37.76 0.16 51.00
C THR A 326 -36.64 -0.45 50.17
N ARG A 327 -36.85 -0.78 48.88
CA ARG A 327 -35.78 -1.21 47.97
C ARG A 327 -34.70 -0.14 47.80
N THR A 328 -35.09 1.12 47.61
CA THR A 328 -34.15 2.23 47.49
C THR A 328 -33.33 2.38 48.77
N ASN A 329 -33.96 2.25 49.95
CA ASN A 329 -33.25 2.31 51.24
C ASN A 329 -32.26 1.15 51.41
N PHE A 330 -32.65 -0.08 51.06
CA PHE A 330 -31.75 -1.24 51.10
C PHE A 330 -30.58 -1.08 50.14
N LEU A 331 -30.85 -0.68 48.89
CA LEU A 331 -29.80 -0.45 47.91
C LEU A 331 -28.83 0.65 48.39
N ALA A 332 -29.34 1.78 48.89
CA ALA A 332 -28.50 2.85 49.42
C ALA A 332 -27.59 2.36 50.56
N GLN A 333 -28.14 1.58 51.50
CA GLN A 333 -27.35 1.00 52.58
C GLN A 333 -26.32 -0.02 52.06
N TRP A 334 -26.70 -0.92 51.15
CA TRP A 334 -25.80 -1.92 50.58
C TRP A 334 -24.64 -1.28 49.80
N LEU A 335 -24.88 -0.15 49.11
CA LEU A 335 -23.81 0.60 48.45
C LEU A 335 -22.83 1.19 49.46
N ILE A 336 -23.30 1.73 50.59
CA ILE A 336 -22.45 2.23 51.70
C ILE A 336 -21.64 1.07 52.31
N ASP A 337 -22.27 -0.09 52.50
CA ASP A 337 -21.61 -1.26 53.07
C ASP A 337 -20.50 -1.78 52.12
N LEU A 338 -20.77 -1.84 50.82
CA LEU A 338 -19.78 -2.22 49.80
C LEU A 338 -18.60 -1.23 49.74
N GLU A 339 -18.88 0.07 49.85
CA GLU A 339 -17.86 1.12 49.91
C GLU A 339 -16.98 0.96 51.16
N THR A 340 -17.60 0.69 52.32
CA THR A 340 -16.89 0.45 53.59
C THR A 340 -16.01 -0.79 53.54
N LEU A 341 -16.42 -1.81 52.78
CA LEU A 341 -15.67 -3.05 52.58
C LEU A 341 -14.60 -2.93 51.47
N GLU A 342 -14.42 -1.75 50.87
CA GLU A 342 -13.51 -1.51 49.75
C GLU A 342 -13.76 -2.46 48.55
N MET A 343 -14.99 -2.91 48.39
CA MET A 343 -15.37 -3.76 47.26
C MET A 343 -15.67 -2.89 46.04
N PRO A 344 -15.13 -3.19 44.85
CA PRO A 344 -15.50 -2.47 43.63
C PRO A 344 -16.94 -2.79 43.21
N PHE A 345 -17.73 -1.76 42.92
CA PHE A 345 -19.09 -1.87 42.40
C PHE A 345 -19.42 -0.67 41.48
N THR A 346 -20.52 -0.76 40.76
CA THR A 346 -21.05 0.33 39.92
C THR A 346 -21.80 1.35 40.81
N PRO A 347 -21.36 2.64 40.88
CA PRO A 347 -21.95 3.63 41.79
C PRO A 347 -23.45 3.88 41.61
N LYS A 348 -23.95 3.71 40.38
CA LYS A 348 -25.38 3.75 40.03
C LYS A 348 -25.83 2.40 39.54
N PHE A 349 -25.97 1.44 40.46
CA PHE A 349 -26.42 0.10 40.14
C PHE A 349 -27.89 0.10 39.66
N SER A 350 -28.17 -0.64 38.60
CA SER A 350 -29.52 -0.91 38.09
C SER A 350 -29.65 -2.40 37.79
N LEU A 351 -30.65 -3.05 38.38
CA LEU A 351 -30.89 -4.48 38.22
C LEU A 351 -31.24 -4.84 36.77
N THR A 352 -32.04 -4.00 36.10
CA THR A 352 -32.49 -4.22 34.73
C THR A 352 -31.31 -4.11 33.76
N ALA A 353 -30.50 -3.06 33.89
CA ALA A 353 -29.31 -2.84 33.06
C ALA A 353 -28.22 -3.92 33.27
N TYR A 354 -28.17 -4.55 34.45
CA TYR A 354 -27.24 -5.65 34.71
C TYR A 354 -27.58 -6.90 33.89
N PHE A 355 -28.87 -7.21 33.68
CA PHE A 355 -29.31 -8.42 32.98
C PHE A 355 -29.68 -8.23 31.52
N TYR A 356 -30.11 -7.03 31.13
CA TYR A 356 -30.74 -6.80 29.84
C TYR A 356 -30.23 -5.53 29.17
N ASP A 357 -30.11 -5.60 27.85
CA ASP A 357 -29.92 -4.42 27.01
C ASP A 357 -31.22 -3.60 26.93
N PRO A 358 -31.14 -2.30 26.61
CA PRO A 358 -32.32 -1.45 26.47
C PRO A 358 -33.34 -1.93 25.42
N GLY A 359 -32.93 -2.75 24.45
CA GLY A 359 -33.82 -3.30 23.42
C GLY A 359 -34.82 -4.30 23.99
N VAL A 360 -34.40 -5.14 24.93
CA VAL A 360 -35.30 -6.06 25.66
C VAL A 360 -36.35 -5.28 26.45
N LEU A 361 -35.92 -4.21 27.14
CA LEU A 361 -36.86 -3.36 27.87
C LEU A 361 -37.88 -2.76 26.92
N ILE A 362 -37.47 -2.22 25.77
CA ILE A 362 -38.41 -1.69 24.78
C ILE A 362 -39.43 -2.74 24.32
N ARG A 363 -38.97 -3.97 24.03
CA ARG A 363 -39.88 -5.07 23.69
C ARG A 363 -40.88 -5.36 24.80
N TRP A 364 -40.45 -5.34 26.07
CA TRP A 364 -41.39 -5.52 27.19
C TRP A 364 -42.47 -4.44 27.22
N HIS A 365 -42.12 -3.18 26.94
CA HIS A 365 -43.10 -2.10 26.84
C HIS A 365 -44.07 -2.29 25.66
N GLU A 366 -43.57 -2.71 24.49
CA GLU A 366 -44.41 -3.05 23.32
C GLU A 366 -45.38 -4.19 23.65
N ASN A 367 -44.92 -5.17 24.43
CA ASN A 367 -45.73 -6.28 24.91
C ASN A 367 -46.67 -5.90 26.07
N GLY A 368 -46.66 -4.65 26.54
CA GLY A 368 -47.62 -4.13 27.52
C GLY A 368 -47.11 -3.95 28.94
N LEU A 369 -45.81 -4.17 29.21
CA LEU A 369 -45.24 -3.86 30.53
C LEU A 369 -45.26 -2.33 30.75
N PRO A 370 -45.70 -1.87 31.93
CA PRO A 370 -45.65 -0.45 32.27
C PRO A 370 -44.22 0.15 32.21
N PRO A 371 -44.05 1.39 31.71
CA PRO A 371 -42.75 2.04 31.54
C PRO A 371 -42.22 2.68 32.82
N ASP A 372 -42.14 1.90 33.88
CA ASP A 372 -41.58 2.31 35.16
C ASP A 372 -40.51 1.32 35.66
N ASP A 373 -39.56 1.86 36.42
CA ASP A 373 -38.41 1.09 36.91
C ASP A 373 -38.83 -0.08 37.82
N PHE A 374 -39.90 0.09 38.59
CA PHE A 374 -40.38 -0.94 39.52
C PHE A 374 -40.97 -2.14 38.79
N SER A 375 -41.79 -1.90 37.76
CA SER A 375 -42.32 -2.94 36.86
C SER A 375 -41.20 -3.66 36.13
N ALA A 376 -40.20 -2.93 35.64
CA ALA A 376 -39.03 -3.51 34.96
C ALA A 376 -38.15 -4.34 35.91
N GLU A 377 -37.94 -3.89 37.15
CA GLU A 377 -37.27 -4.67 38.20
C GLU A 377 -38.04 -5.94 38.54
N ASN A 378 -39.37 -5.85 38.71
CA ASN A 378 -40.20 -7.00 39.01
C ASN A 378 -40.24 -8.01 37.87
N ALA A 379 -40.31 -7.54 36.62
CA ALA A 379 -40.16 -8.37 35.43
C ALA A 379 -38.79 -9.06 35.40
N THR A 380 -37.72 -8.36 35.78
CA THR A 380 -36.38 -8.93 35.87
C THR A 380 -36.28 -10.02 36.93
N ILE A 381 -36.84 -9.78 38.12
CA ILE A 381 -36.89 -10.77 39.20
C ILE A 381 -37.73 -11.97 38.77
N LEU A 382 -38.88 -11.75 38.13
CA LEU A 382 -39.75 -12.81 37.61
C LEU A 382 -39.04 -13.72 36.61
N MET A 383 -38.26 -13.13 35.71
CA MET A 383 -37.57 -13.87 34.64
C MET A 383 -36.26 -14.53 35.07
N LYS A 384 -35.60 -14.05 36.13
CA LYS A 384 -34.29 -14.54 36.58
C LYS A 384 -34.31 -15.31 37.89
N SER A 385 -35.35 -15.17 38.71
CA SER A 385 -35.45 -15.88 39.99
C SER A 385 -35.73 -17.37 39.78
N THR A 386 -35.20 -18.21 40.67
CA THR A 386 -35.45 -19.66 40.69
C THR A 386 -36.70 -20.04 41.49
N ARG A 387 -37.20 -19.12 42.31
CA ARG A 387 -38.43 -19.29 43.10
C ARG A 387 -39.65 -19.03 42.21
N VAL A 388 -40.73 -19.74 42.48
CA VAL A 388 -41.99 -19.57 41.75
C VAL A 388 -42.55 -18.18 42.02
N ALA A 389 -42.86 -17.43 40.97
CA ALA A 389 -43.34 -16.06 41.10
C ALA A 389 -44.86 -16.05 41.37
N LEU A 390 -45.26 -15.39 42.46
CA LEU A 390 -46.65 -15.00 42.73
C LEU A 390 -46.82 -13.53 42.33
N ILE A 391 -47.40 -13.33 41.15
CA ILE A 391 -47.71 -12.05 40.54
C ILE A 391 -48.96 -11.49 41.23
N VAL A 392 -48.80 -10.39 41.96
CA VAL A 392 -49.90 -9.59 42.49
C VAL A 392 -50.21 -8.52 41.46
N ASP A 393 -51.28 -8.72 40.69
CA ASP A 393 -51.64 -7.90 39.53
C ASP A 393 -53.14 -7.57 39.54
N PRO A 394 -53.58 -6.54 40.29
CA PRO A 394 -54.99 -6.16 40.32
C PRO A 394 -55.49 -5.52 39.02
N GLN A 395 -54.58 -5.07 38.14
CA GLN A 395 -54.93 -4.41 36.88
C GLN A 395 -54.78 -5.32 35.66
N GLU A 396 -54.30 -6.56 35.84
CA GLU A 396 -54.06 -7.57 34.79
C GLU A 396 -53.04 -7.15 33.72
N GLU A 397 -52.17 -6.18 34.05
CA GLU A 397 -51.17 -5.65 33.12
C GLU A 397 -49.97 -6.58 32.98
N ALA A 398 -49.44 -7.08 34.10
CA ALA A 398 -48.30 -7.98 34.12
C ALA A 398 -48.66 -9.35 33.56
N GLN A 399 -49.89 -9.82 33.81
CA GLN A 399 -50.40 -11.05 33.22
C GLN A 399 -50.46 -10.94 31.69
N LYS A 400 -51.06 -9.88 31.14
CA LYS A 400 -51.13 -9.66 29.69
C LYS A 400 -49.75 -9.54 29.06
N TRP A 401 -48.85 -8.80 29.71
CA TRP A 401 -47.46 -8.70 29.28
C TRP A 401 -46.77 -10.05 29.20
N LEU A 402 -46.88 -10.88 30.26
CA LEU A 402 -46.21 -12.16 30.31
C LEU A 402 -46.77 -13.14 29.26
N ILE A 403 -48.09 -13.12 29.01
CA ILE A 403 -48.70 -13.92 27.94
C ILE A 403 -48.17 -13.47 26.56
N ALA A 404 -48.06 -12.16 26.33
CA ALA A 404 -47.54 -11.61 25.07
C ALA A 404 -46.05 -11.93 24.87
N GLU A 405 -45.22 -11.80 25.91
CA GLU A 405 -43.78 -12.11 25.89
C GLU A 405 -43.53 -13.61 25.64
N LEU A 406 -44.43 -14.48 26.11
CA LEU A 406 -44.39 -15.92 25.84
C LEU A 406 -45.06 -16.31 24.51
N GLU A 407 -45.45 -15.33 23.69
CA GLU A 407 -46.13 -15.53 22.39
C GLU A 407 -47.39 -16.41 22.50
N GLY A 408 -48.10 -16.34 23.63
CA GLY A 408 -49.29 -17.16 23.90
C GLY A 408 -48.99 -18.64 24.17
N ARG A 409 -47.72 -19.05 24.26
CA ARG A 409 -47.31 -20.43 24.61
C ARG A 409 -47.36 -20.65 26.13
N VAL A 410 -48.51 -20.40 26.73
CA VAL A 410 -48.75 -20.57 28.18
C VAL A 410 -50.10 -21.23 28.40
N LYS A 411 -50.12 -22.23 29.27
CA LYS A 411 -51.37 -22.90 29.69
C LYS A 411 -51.96 -22.13 30.86
N LEU A 412 -53.16 -21.59 30.68
CA LEU A 412 -53.95 -20.94 31.73
C LEU A 412 -54.83 -21.98 32.43
N VAL A 413 -54.84 -21.94 33.76
CA VAL A 413 -55.65 -22.81 34.62
C VAL A 413 -56.16 -21.97 35.80
N ASP A 414 -57.47 -22.05 36.08
CA ASP A 414 -58.02 -21.46 37.30
C ASP A 414 -57.64 -22.33 38.51
N PHE A 415 -57.27 -21.73 39.64
CA PHE A 415 -56.99 -22.49 40.85
C PHE A 415 -58.22 -23.24 41.38
N ASP A 416 -59.42 -22.67 41.21
CA ASP A 416 -60.66 -23.28 41.69
C ASP A 416 -61.11 -24.47 40.80
N ASP A 417 -60.55 -24.61 39.60
CA ASP A 417 -60.67 -25.83 38.80
C ASP A 417 -59.71 -26.91 39.35
N GLU A 418 -60.14 -28.18 39.39
CA GLU A 418 -59.26 -29.27 39.84
C GLU A 418 -57.99 -29.32 38.97
N ILE A 419 -56.86 -28.84 39.52
CA ILE A 419 -55.54 -28.95 38.90
C ILE A 419 -55.14 -30.43 38.94
N CYS A 420 -55.53 -31.15 37.90
CA CYS A 420 -55.22 -32.58 37.77
C CYS A 420 -53.72 -32.81 37.53
N GLU A 421 -53.23 -33.94 38.05
CA GLU A 421 -51.87 -34.45 37.78
C GLU A 421 -51.61 -34.57 36.27
N SER A 422 -52.62 -34.93 35.47
CA SER A 422 -52.53 -35.02 34.01
C SER A 422 -52.15 -33.69 33.35
N THR A 423 -52.70 -32.56 33.82
CA THR A 423 -52.41 -31.23 33.29
C THR A 423 -50.95 -30.85 33.54
N LEU A 424 -50.45 -31.13 34.75
CA LEU A 424 -49.04 -30.91 35.10
C LEU A 424 -48.12 -31.84 34.32
N VAL A 425 -48.47 -33.11 34.14
CA VAL A 425 -47.66 -34.03 33.33
C VAL A 425 -47.58 -33.56 31.88
N GLU A 426 -48.70 -33.14 31.28
CA GLU A 426 -48.72 -32.62 29.89
C GLU A 426 -47.84 -31.37 29.73
N THR A 427 -47.97 -30.38 30.62
CA THR A 427 -47.14 -29.17 30.55
C THR A 427 -45.67 -29.48 30.78
N PHE A 428 -45.33 -30.39 31.70
CA PHE A 428 -43.95 -30.77 31.98
C PHE A 428 -43.30 -31.56 30.83
N GLU A 429 -44.04 -32.45 30.16
CA GLU A 429 -43.54 -33.22 29.00
C GLU A 429 -43.25 -32.35 27.77
N ARG A 430 -44.11 -31.33 27.56
CA ARG A 430 -43.97 -30.34 26.48
C ARG A 430 -43.09 -29.14 26.85
N HIS A 431 -42.83 -28.98 28.15
CA HIS A 431 -42.12 -27.83 28.71
C HIS A 431 -42.81 -26.49 28.39
N GLU A 432 -44.14 -26.49 28.35
CA GLU A 432 -44.97 -25.30 28.15
C GLU A 432 -45.23 -24.61 29.50
N PRO A 433 -44.92 -23.31 29.68
CA PRO A 433 -45.22 -22.56 30.89
C PRO A 433 -46.65 -22.75 31.40
N LEU A 434 -46.80 -22.99 32.70
CA LEU A 434 -48.10 -23.06 33.38
C LEU A 434 -48.35 -21.78 34.17
N MET A 435 -49.53 -21.19 33.98
CA MET A 435 -49.98 -20.02 34.73
C MET A 435 -51.29 -20.35 35.44
N VAL A 436 -51.29 -20.19 36.76
CA VAL A 436 -52.42 -20.50 37.64
C VAL A 436 -53.06 -19.20 38.13
N GLU A 437 -54.33 -19.00 37.79
CA GLU A 437 -55.08 -17.78 38.05
C GLU A 437 -55.89 -17.85 39.36
N ASN A 438 -56.45 -16.72 39.80
CA ASN A 438 -57.39 -16.61 40.92
C ASN A 438 -56.86 -17.05 42.30
N ILE A 439 -55.55 -16.91 42.52
CA ILE A 439 -54.97 -17.18 43.84
C ILE A 439 -55.35 -16.06 44.80
N ASN A 440 -55.98 -16.43 45.91
CA ASN A 440 -56.59 -15.52 46.86
C ASN A 440 -56.44 -16.04 48.30
N ARG A 441 -56.94 -15.27 49.29
CA ARG A 441 -56.79 -15.63 50.72
C ARG A 441 -57.43 -16.97 51.11
N ARG A 442 -58.38 -17.49 50.34
CA ARG A 442 -59.11 -18.73 50.65
C ARG A 442 -58.31 -19.96 50.25
N ASN A 443 -57.61 -19.90 49.12
CA ASN A 443 -56.96 -21.06 48.50
C ASN A 443 -55.41 -21.03 48.63
N VAL A 444 -54.81 -19.94 49.11
CA VAL A 444 -53.35 -19.83 49.29
C VAL A 444 -52.75 -20.93 50.17
N SER A 445 -53.51 -21.49 51.12
CA SER A 445 -53.05 -22.61 51.95
C SER A 445 -52.94 -23.95 51.21
N GLU A 446 -53.65 -24.09 50.08
CA GLU A 446 -53.68 -25.30 49.26
C GLU A 446 -52.53 -25.34 48.25
N LEU A 447 -51.78 -24.24 48.10
CA LEU A 447 -50.58 -24.18 47.26
C LEU A 447 -49.52 -25.23 47.66
N ASP A 448 -49.48 -25.64 48.93
CA ASP A 448 -48.57 -26.70 49.37
C ASP A 448 -48.85 -28.04 48.65
N GLU A 449 -50.11 -28.34 48.32
CA GLU A 449 -50.49 -29.52 47.55
C GLU A 449 -50.02 -29.41 46.10
N LEU A 450 -50.21 -28.24 45.47
CA LEU A 450 -49.71 -27.94 44.13
C LEU A 450 -48.19 -28.13 44.04
N PHE A 451 -47.43 -27.62 45.02
CA PHE A 451 -45.99 -27.81 45.04
C PHE A 451 -45.58 -29.27 45.27
N THR A 452 -46.32 -30.01 46.08
CA THR A 452 -46.06 -31.45 46.30
C THR A 452 -46.31 -32.25 45.03
N LEU A 453 -47.37 -31.93 44.30
CA LEU A 453 -47.70 -32.54 43.02
C LEU A 453 -46.63 -32.21 41.97
N ARG A 454 -46.20 -30.94 41.90
CA ARG A 454 -45.07 -30.50 41.09
C ARG A 454 -43.80 -31.29 41.38
N ASP A 455 -43.42 -31.43 42.64
CA ASP A 455 -42.19 -32.13 43.06
C ASP A 455 -42.25 -33.62 42.63
N THR A 456 -43.43 -34.24 42.75
CA THR A 456 -43.71 -35.62 42.31
C THR A 456 -43.58 -35.77 40.78
N VAL A 457 -44.24 -34.91 40.01
CA VAL A 457 -44.17 -34.91 38.53
C VAL A 457 -42.74 -34.65 38.06
N THR A 458 -42.05 -33.69 38.66
CA THR A 458 -40.64 -33.37 38.35
C THR A 458 -39.73 -34.58 38.55
N THR A 459 -39.98 -35.37 39.60
CA THR A 459 -39.19 -36.57 39.91
C THR A 459 -39.48 -37.71 38.93
N SER A 460 -40.70 -37.80 38.41
CA SER A 460 -41.13 -38.83 37.46
C SER A 460 -40.79 -38.52 35.99
N CYS A 461 -40.62 -37.24 35.63
CA CYS A 461 -40.36 -36.81 34.25
C CYS A 461 -38.87 -36.93 33.86
N GLY A 462 -38.58 -37.76 32.85
CA GLY A 462 -37.21 -37.98 32.35
C GLY A 462 -36.55 -36.73 31.75
N LYS A 463 -37.29 -35.93 30.97
CA LYS A 463 -36.79 -34.68 30.36
C LYS A 463 -36.46 -33.60 31.40
N CYS A 464 -37.23 -33.54 32.49
CA CYS A 464 -36.97 -32.61 33.59
C CYS A 464 -35.70 -32.98 34.37
N ARG A 465 -35.37 -34.27 34.48
CA ARG A 465 -34.11 -34.73 35.10
C ARG A 465 -32.89 -34.36 34.27
N GLU A 466 -32.96 -34.46 32.95
CA GLU A 466 -31.85 -34.08 32.05
C GLU A 466 -31.59 -32.56 32.07
N LYS A 467 -32.66 -31.74 32.05
CA LYS A 467 -32.54 -30.27 32.09
C LYS A 467 -32.11 -29.71 33.46
N ASN A 468 -32.53 -30.34 34.57
CA ASN A 468 -32.07 -29.97 35.91
C ASN A 468 -30.55 -30.21 36.11
N GLN A 469 -29.93 -31.09 35.33
CA GLN A 469 -28.47 -31.35 35.38
C GLN A 469 -27.66 -30.37 34.51
N SER A 470 -28.26 -29.74 33.51
CA SER A 470 -27.61 -28.80 32.58
C SER A 470 -27.68 -27.32 33.01
N SER A 471 -28.16 -27.03 34.22
CA SER A 471 -28.39 -25.67 34.71
C SER A 471 -29.46 -24.88 33.93
N GLU A 472 -30.31 -25.56 33.16
CA GLU A 472 -31.51 -24.96 32.54
C GLU A 472 -32.64 -24.87 33.57
N MET A 473 -33.41 -23.77 33.51
CA MET A 473 -34.46 -23.43 34.49
C MET A 473 -35.46 -24.58 34.70
N ALA A 474 -35.83 -24.79 35.95
CA ALA A 474 -36.98 -25.62 36.32
C ALA A 474 -38.22 -25.21 35.52
N HIS A 475 -39.15 -26.14 35.30
CA HIS A 475 -40.38 -25.88 34.55
C HIS A 475 -41.07 -24.58 35.03
N PRO A 476 -41.32 -23.61 34.12
CA PRO A 476 -41.89 -22.32 34.48
C PRO A 476 -43.32 -22.46 35.03
N LEU A 477 -43.50 -22.00 36.27
CA LEU A 477 -44.80 -21.92 36.93
C LEU A 477 -45.01 -20.48 37.40
N TYR A 478 -46.11 -19.88 36.99
CA TYR A 478 -46.52 -18.54 37.38
C TYR A 478 -47.83 -18.61 38.14
N LEU A 479 -47.88 -17.92 39.27
CA LEU A 479 -49.03 -17.84 40.15
C LEU A 479 -49.57 -16.42 40.05
N VAL A 480 -50.87 -16.22 39.78
CA VAL A 480 -51.49 -14.89 39.62
C VAL A 480 -52.58 -14.68 40.66
N GLY A 481 -52.52 -13.54 41.35
CA GLY A 481 -53.53 -13.12 42.32
C GLY A 481 -53.77 -11.62 42.27
N GLN A 482 -54.93 -11.17 42.75
CA GLN A 482 -55.31 -9.75 42.71
C GLN A 482 -54.82 -8.94 43.91
N GLU A 483 -54.45 -9.60 45.01
CA GLU A 483 -54.09 -8.91 46.25
C GLU A 483 -52.85 -9.52 46.92
N GLN A 484 -52.20 -8.74 47.78
CA GLN A 484 -51.07 -9.23 48.54
C GLN A 484 -51.52 -10.24 49.60
N LEU A 485 -51.05 -11.48 49.46
CA LEU A 485 -51.37 -12.60 50.34
C LEU A 485 -50.38 -12.79 51.47
N ARG A 486 -50.88 -13.19 52.65
CA ARG A 486 -50.06 -13.68 53.76
C ARG A 486 -49.85 -15.18 53.59
N MET A 487 -48.60 -15.58 53.39
CA MET A 487 -48.22 -16.98 53.18
C MET A 487 -47.60 -17.60 54.45
N SER A 488 -47.67 -18.92 54.56
CA SER A 488 -46.98 -19.67 55.62
C SER A 488 -45.46 -19.55 55.46
N GLY A 489 -44.70 -19.73 56.55
CA GLY A 489 -43.23 -19.66 56.48
C GLY A 489 -42.59 -20.70 55.54
N ALA A 490 -43.29 -21.80 55.26
CA ALA A 490 -42.87 -22.79 54.27
C ALA A 490 -43.07 -22.28 52.83
N LEU A 491 -44.25 -21.72 52.53
CA LEU A 491 -44.58 -21.13 51.24
C LEU A 491 -43.71 -19.92 50.91
N VAL A 492 -43.43 -19.05 51.89
CA VAL A 492 -42.53 -17.89 51.71
C VAL A 492 -41.14 -18.31 51.25
N LYS A 493 -40.65 -19.52 51.59
CA LYS A 493 -39.35 -20.01 51.09
C LYS A 493 -39.40 -20.49 49.64
N ARG A 494 -40.56 -20.93 49.16
CA ARG A 494 -40.76 -21.52 47.82
C ARG A 494 -41.24 -20.49 46.79
N VAL A 495 -42.04 -19.53 47.24
CA VAL A 495 -42.72 -18.53 46.39
C VAL A 495 -42.12 -17.16 46.60
N ASN A 496 -41.83 -16.46 45.51
CA ASN A 496 -41.44 -15.06 45.50
C ASN A 496 -42.65 -14.21 45.09
N GLN A 497 -43.17 -13.40 46.00
CA GLN A 497 -44.32 -12.55 45.72
C GLN A 497 -43.84 -11.24 45.07
N LEU A 498 -44.38 -10.88 43.91
CA LEU A 498 -44.00 -9.71 43.14
C LEU A 498 -45.24 -8.83 42.91
N SER A 499 -45.14 -7.56 43.26
CA SER A 499 -46.26 -6.62 43.15
C SER A 499 -46.18 -5.84 41.84
N PHE A 500 -47.12 -6.05 40.92
CA PHE A 500 -47.23 -5.27 39.69
C PHE A 500 -48.35 -4.22 39.78
N VAL A 501 -48.60 -3.72 40.99
CA VAL A 501 -49.57 -2.64 41.20
C VAL A 501 -49.07 -1.39 40.50
N LEU A 502 -49.81 -0.94 39.49
CA LEU A 502 -49.47 0.26 38.75
C LEU A 502 -49.55 1.48 39.68
N GLY A 503 -48.40 2.13 39.89
CA GLY A 503 -48.30 3.35 40.71
C GLY A 503 -48.94 4.57 40.04
N ALA A 504 -49.00 5.68 40.78
CA ALA A 504 -49.57 6.94 40.27
C ALA A 504 -48.86 7.43 38.99
N GLU A 505 -47.53 7.35 38.96
CA GLU A 505 -46.73 7.77 37.81
C GLU A 505 -46.92 6.86 36.59
N GLY A 506 -46.92 5.53 36.78
CA GLY A 506 -47.15 4.57 35.70
C GLY A 506 -48.56 4.71 35.09
N LEU A 507 -49.56 4.95 35.93
CA LEU A 507 -50.92 5.21 35.50
C LEU A 507 -51.05 6.56 34.76
N GLU A 508 -50.39 7.60 35.25
CA GLU A 508 -50.31 8.90 34.57
C GLU A 508 -49.72 8.75 33.17
N MET A 509 -48.59 8.04 33.02
CA MET A 509 -47.98 7.81 31.71
C MET A 509 -48.91 7.04 30.77
N LYS A 510 -49.64 6.04 31.30
CA LYS A 510 -50.61 5.26 30.52
C LYS A 510 -51.79 6.11 30.05
N MET A 511 -52.36 6.93 30.94
CA MET A 511 -53.43 7.87 30.59
C MET A 511 -52.95 8.95 29.62
N LEU A 512 -51.70 9.39 29.74
CA LEU A 512 -51.10 10.35 28.81
C LEU A 512 -50.97 9.76 27.40
N GLY A 513 -50.53 8.50 27.28
CA GLY A 513 -50.49 7.79 26.00
C GLY A 513 -51.85 7.75 25.32
N LEU A 514 -52.90 7.32 26.04
CA LEU A 514 -54.27 7.28 25.51
C LEU A 514 -54.79 8.65 25.10
N LEU A 515 -54.51 9.69 25.90
CA LEU A 515 -54.94 11.05 25.60
C LEU A 515 -54.24 11.58 24.34
N VAL A 516 -52.92 11.43 24.25
CA VAL A 516 -52.14 11.87 23.08
C VAL A 516 -52.58 11.11 21.83
N GLN A 517 -52.80 9.80 21.92
CA GLN A 517 -53.31 8.99 20.82
C GLN A 517 -54.67 9.48 20.30
N SER A 518 -55.56 9.92 21.21
CA SER A 518 -56.87 10.46 20.83
C SER A 518 -56.80 11.88 20.23
N GLU A 519 -55.94 12.76 20.78
CA GLU A 519 -55.85 14.16 20.34
C GLU A 519 -54.96 14.34 19.10
N ASN A 520 -53.85 13.61 19.04
CA ASN A 520 -52.87 13.69 17.96
C ASN A 520 -52.28 12.31 17.63
N PRO A 521 -53.03 11.45 16.92
CA PRO A 521 -52.57 10.10 16.58
C PRO A 521 -51.28 10.09 15.77
N SER A 522 -51.08 11.10 14.89
CA SER A 522 -49.86 11.23 14.08
C SER A 522 -48.58 11.41 14.92
N LEU A 523 -48.71 11.97 16.13
CA LEU A 523 -47.57 12.13 17.04
C LEU A 523 -47.16 10.81 17.67
N GLU A 524 -48.13 9.96 18.02
CA GLU A 524 -47.86 8.64 18.62
C GLU A 524 -47.34 7.65 17.56
N GLU A 525 -47.91 7.66 16.34
CA GLU A 525 -47.36 6.89 15.21
C GLU A 525 -45.91 7.29 14.90
N ARG A 526 -45.61 8.60 14.92
CA ARG A 526 -44.24 9.10 14.71
C ARG A 526 -43.30 8.67 15.83
N LYS A 527 -43.75 8.62 17.07
CA LYS A 527 -42.98 8.16 18.23
C LYS A 527 -42.63 6.67 18.09
N GLU A 528 -43.59 5.83 17.77
CA GLU A 528 -43.39 4.39 17.56
C GLU A 528 -42.40 4.12 16.42
N LEU A 529 -42.60 4.75 15.26
CA LEU A 529 -41.70 4.63 14.11
C LEU A 529 -40.28 5.10 14.44
N LEU A 530 -40.17 6.22 15.16
CA LEU A 530 -38.87 6.77 15.59
C LEU A 530 -38.15 5.80 16.53
N GLN A 531 -38.86 5.18 17.46
CA GLN A 531 -38.31 4.21 18.41
C GLN A 531 -37.79 2.96 17.70
N GLN A 532 -38.56 2.41 16.75
CA GLN A 532 -38.11 1.31 15.90
C GLN A 532 -36.87 1.69 15.08
N THR A 533 -36.83 2.90 14.53
CA THR A 533 -35.67 3.42 13.77
C THR A 533 -34.43 3.54 14.66
N ILE A 534 -34.57 4.06 15.88
CA ILE A 534 -33.47 4.15 16.86
C ILE A 534 -32.92 2.77 17.19
N LEU A 535 -33.80 1.79 17.46
CA LEU A 535 -33.40 0.42 17.74
C LEU A 535 -32.66 -0.23 16.56
N HIS A 536 -33.23 -0.11 15.36
CA HIS A 536 -32.62 -0.61 14.14
C HIS A 536 -31.23 -0.01 13.94
N ASN A 537 -31.10 1.31 14.00
CA ASN A 537 -29.85 2.03 13.84
C ASN A 537 -28.81 1.63 14.89
N LYS A 538 -29.20 1.52 16.17
CA LYS A 538 -28.29 1.05 17.24
C LYS A 538 -27.78 -0.37 16.98
N LYS A 539 -28.67 -1.27 16.53
CA LYS A 539 -28.28 -2.63 16.14
C LYS A 539 -27.31 -2.61 14.96
N THR A 540 -27.59 -1.83 13.92
CA THR A 540 -26.70 -1.69 12.76
C THR A 540 -25.31 -1.20 13.17
N LEU A 541 -25.19 -0.27 14.14
CA LEU A 541 -23.89 0.17 14.64
C LEU A 541 -23.10 -0.96 15.31
N VAL A 542 -23.77 -1.78 16.14
CA VAL A 542 -23.15 -2.95 16.79
C VAL A 542 -22.74 -4.00 15.76
N ASP A 543 -23.60 -4.28 14.77
CA ASP A 543 -23.32 -5.24 13.72
C ASP A 543 -22.13 -4.79 12.84
N LEU A 544 -22.06 -3.50 12.49
CA LEU A 544 -20.92 -2.92 11.76
C LEU A 544 -19.63 -2.99 12.56
N GLU A 545 -19.69 -2.70 13.87
CA GLU A 545 -18.55 -2.82 14.76
C GLU A 545 -18.05 -4.27 14.85
N GLU A 546 -18.97 -5.24 15.03
CA GLU A 546 -18.59 -6.64 15.07
C GLU A 546 -18.02 -7.11 13.72
N GLN A 547 -18.56 -6.63 12.60
CA GLN A 547 -18.02 -6.91 11.27
C GLN A 547 -16.58 -6.38 11.13
N ILE A 548 -16.32 -5.12 11.51
CA ILE A 548 -14.98 -4.52 11.46
C ILE A 548 -14.01 -5.32 12.34
N LEU A 549 -14.40 -5.63 13.59
CA LEU A 549 -13.57 -6.40 14.50
C LEU A 549 -13.33 -7.82 13.99
N ARG A 550 -14.32 -8.46 13.38
CA ARG A 550 -14.19 -9.81 12.82
C ARG A 550 -13.18 -9.81 11.68
N ILE A 551 -13.35 -8.90 10.75
CA ILE A 551 -12.47 -8.69 9.61
C ILE A 551 -11.02 -8.42 10.09
N LEU A 552 -10.85 -7.53 11.06
CA LEU A 552 -9.55 -7.23 11.65
C LEU A 552 -8.95 -8.42 12.39
N ASN A 553 -9.74 -9.30 13.00
CA ASN A 553 -9.22 -10.45 13.75
C ASN A 553 -8.93 -11.67 12.85
N GLU A 554 -9.72 -11.88 11.81
CA GLU A 554 -9.64 -13.04 10.92
C GLU A 554 -8.61 -12.85 9.80
N SER A 555 -8.27 -11.61 9.43
CA SER A 555 -7.28 -11.34 8.38
C SER A 555 -5.90 -11.85 8.81
N LYS A 556 -5.29 -12.71 7.98
CA LYS A 556 -3.91 -13.19 8.17
C LYS A 556 -2.90 -12.37 7.36
N ILE A 557 -3.40 -11.64 6.36
CA ILE A 557 -2.65 -10.78 5.47
C ILE A 557 -2.45 -9.43 6.17
N PRO A 558 -1.29 -8.76 6.03
CA PRO A 558 -1.10 -7.41 6.52
C PRO A 558 -2.19 -6.47 6.01
N LEU A 559 -2.72 -5.62 6.90
CA LEU A 559 -3.83 -4.71 6.62
C LEU A 559 -3.62 -3.82 5.38
N LEU A 560 -2.35 -3.54 5.04
CA LEU A 560 -1.93 -2.71 3.92
C LEU A 560 -1.96 -3.43 2.55
N GLU A 561 -2.06 -4.75 2.52
CA GLU A 561 -1.91 -5.55 1.28
C GLU A 561 -3.24 -6.08 0.72
N ASP A 562 -4.33 -5.88 1.46
CA ASP A 562 -5.66 -6.41 1.10
C ASP A 562 -6.57 -5.27 0.62
N ASP A 563 -6.76 -5.18 -0.70
CA ASP A 563 -7.57 -4.14 -1.35
C ASP A 563 -9.08 -4.35 -1.12
N GLU A 564 -9.52 -5.61 -0.95
CA GLU A 564 -10.93 -5.93 -0.67
C GLU A 564 -11.30 -5.50 0.75
N LEU A 565 -10.38 -5.76 1.69
CA LEU A 565 -10.48 -5.32 3.07
C LEU A 565 -10.62 -3.80 3.20
N TYR A 566 -9.81 -3.04 2.46
CA TYR A 566 -9.87 -1.58 2.47
C TYR A 566 -11.23 -1.07 1.99
N ALA A 567 -11.75 -1.62 0.89
CA ALA A 567 -13.05 -1.22 0.33
C ALA A 567 -14.22 -1.51 1.30
N VAL A 568 -14.19 -2.66 1.97
CA VAL A 568 -15.21 -3.00 2.97
C VAL A 568 -15.15 -2.03 4.15
N LEU A 569 -13.96 -1.74 4.68
CA LEU A 569 -13.79 -0.81 5.81
C LEU A 569 -14.25 0.62 5.47
N GLU A 570 -13.98 1.09 4.25
CA GLU A 570 -14.44 2.40 3.77
C GLU A 570 -15.98 2.45 3.68
N SER A 571 -16.61 1.40 3.13
CA SER A 571 -18.07 1.31 3.04
C SER A 571 -18.76 1.22 4.41
N SER A 572 -18.18 0.45 5.35
CA SER A 572 -18.68 0.32 6.71
C SER A 572 -18.61 1.64 7.47
N ARG A 573 -17.54 2.44 7.27
CA ARG A 573 -17.41 3.76 7.87
C ARG A 573 -18.45 4.75 7.34
N ALA A 574 -18.63 4.83 6.01
CA ALA A 574 -19.63 5.71 5.42
C ALA A 574 -21.05 5.39 5.96
N THR A 575 -21.33 4.10 6.13
CA THR A 575 -22.58 3.64 6.75
C THR A 575 -22.66 4.06 8.23
N PHE A 576 -21.58 3.87 9.00
CA PHE A 576 -21.49 4.28 10.41
C PHE A 576 -21.74 5.78 10.61
N GLU A 577 -21.10 6.65 9.83
CA GLU A 577 -21.29 8.11 9.93
C GLU A 577 -22.73 8.51 9.61
N THR A 578 -23.33 7.88 8.60
CA THR A 578 -24.73 8.10 8.21
C THR A 578 -25.69 7.68 9.33
N VAL A 579 -25.49 6.48 9.88
CA VAL A 579 -26.35 5.93 10.94
C VAL A 579 -26.17 6.71 12.25
N SER A 580 -24.95 7.11 12.59
CA SER A 580 -24.63 7.90 13.78
C SER A 580 -25.24 9.30 13.72
N SER A 581 -25.13 9.99 12.59
CA SER A 581 -25.79 11.28 12.37
C SER A 581 -27.32 11.13 12.43
N GLY A 582 -27.87 10.08 11.83
CA GLY A 582 -29.29 9.75 11.91
C GLY A 582 -29.76 9.51 13.34
N LEU A 583 -28.94 8.85 14.18
CA LEU A 583 -29.25 8.62 15.59
C LEU A 583 -29.29 9.93 16.40
N GLN A 584 -28.38 10.86 16.13
CA GLN A 584 -28.39 12.19 16.77
C GLN A 584 -29.65 12.99 16.43
N GLN A 585 -30.05 12.98 15.15
CA GLN A 585 -31.29 13.61 14.72
C GLN A 585 -32.53 12.93 15.32
N ALA A 586 -32.49 11.60 15.43
CA ALA A 586 -33.56 10.83 16.03
C ALA A 586 -33.73 11.16 17.53
N GLU A 587 -32.64 11.31 18.28
CA GLU A 587 -32.70 11.74 19.69
C GLU A 587 -33.25 13.16 19.85
N GLN A 588 -32.87 14.09 18.97
CA GLN A 588 -33.45 15.43 18.99
C GLN A 588 -34.96 15.40 18.69
N THR A 589 -35.36 14.63 17.69
CA THR A 589 -36.78 14.42 17.35
C THR A 589 -37.54 13.78 18.52
N ARG A 590 -36.92 12.84 19.25
CA ARG A 590 -37.52 12.19 20.42
C ARG A 590 -37.84 13.22 21.51
N LEU A 591 -36.91 14.14 21.79
CA LEU A 591 -37.13 15.22 22.77
C LEU A 591 -38.23 16.20 22.32
N GLU A 592 -38.30 16.53 21.03
CA GLU A 592 -39.38 17.36 20.47
C GLU A 592 -40.76 16.68 20.59
N ILE A 593 -40.82 15.35 20.41
CA ILE A 593 -42.04 14.58 20.62
C ILE A 593 -42.42 14.58 22.11
N GLU A 594 -41.47 14.34 23.00
CA GLU A 594 -41.75 14.27 24.44
C GLU A 594 -42.22 15.61 25.00
N THR A 595 -41.58 16.72 24.60
CA THR A 595 -42.03 18.07 24.96
C THR A 595 -43.44 18.39 24.42
N SER A 596 -43.81 17.82 23.28
CA SER A 596 -45.17 17.95 22.75
C SER A 596 -46.20 17.14 23.55
N ARG A 597 -45.80 15.97 24.09
CA ARG A 597 -46.64 15.13 24.97
C ARG A 597 -46.85 15.77 26.35
N GLU A 598 -45.80 16.38 26.91
CA GLU A 598 -45.82 17.08 28.20
C GLU A 598 -46.92 18.12 28.33
N VAL A 599 -47.37 18.69 27.21
CA VAL A 599 -48.50 19.59 27.17
C VAL A 599 -49.71 18.98 27.89
N TYR A 600 -50.05 17.70 27.68
CA TYR A 600 -51.25 17.10 28.26
C TYR A 600 -51.05 16.38 29.60
N ARG A 601 -49.84 16.43 30.15
CA ARG A 601 -49.47 15.70 31.38
C ARG A 601 -50.39 16.00 32.57
N SER A 602 -50.79 17.27 32.75
CA SER A 602 -51.68 17.66 33.85
C SER A 602 -53.07 17.00 33.78
N CYS A 603 -53.63 16.82 32.58
CA CYS A 603 -54.91 16.14 32.39
C CYS A 603 -54.78 14.63 32.66
N ALA A 604 -53.68 14.03 32.21
CA ALA A 604 -53.37 12.63 32.47
C ALA A 604 -53.17 12.37 33.97
N ALA A 605 -52.44 13.24 34.68
CA ALA A 605 -52.23 13.16 36.12
C ALA A 605 -53.55 13.25 36.88
N ARG A 606 -54.47 14.14 36.47
CA ARG A 606 -55.81 14.23 37.05
C ARG A 606 -56.63 12.96 36.82
N SER A 607 -56.60 12.41 35.60
CA SER A 607 -57.26 11.14 35.28
C SER A 607 -56.69 9.98 36.12
N ALA A 608 -55.37 9.90 36.27
CA ALA A 608 -54.74 8.90 37.12
C ALA A 608 -55.17 9.03 38.59
N LEU A 609 -55.19 10.26 39.12
CA LEU A 609 -55.65 10.54 40.49
C LEU A 609 -57.09 10.08 40.72
N LEU A 610 -58.00 10.34 39.77
CA LEU A 610 -59.40 9.92 39.87
C LEU A 610 -59.55 8.40 39.95
N PHE A 611 -58.80 7.64 39.15
CA PHE A 611 -58.81 6.19 39.23
C PHE A 611 -58.25 5.66 40.55
N LEU A 612 -57.17 6.26 41.07
CA LEU A 612 -56.63 5.89 42.39
C LEU A 612 -57.64 6.16 43.51
N VAL A 613 -58.40 7.25 43.42
CA VAL A 613 -59.50 7.54 44.35
C VAL A 613 -60.59 6.48 44.25
N LEU A 614 -60.97 6.05 43.04
CA LEU A 614 -61.92 4.94 42.85
C LEU A 614 -61.39 3.63 43.45
N GLY A 615 -60.10 3.34 43.29
CA GLY A 615 -59.45 2.17 43.91
C GLY A 615 -59.52 2.22 45.44
N ASN A 616 -59.32 3.40 46.03
CA ASN A 616 -59.44 3.58 47.48
C ASN A 616 -60.88 3.41 48.02
N LEU A 617 -61.91 3.50 47.17
CA LEU A 617 -63.29 3.23 47.60
C LEU A 617 -63.49 1.79 48.06
N GLN A 618 -62.64 0.86 47.60
CA GLN A 618 -62.64 -0.52 48.06
C GLN A 618 -62.38 -0.64 49.58
N LEU A 619 -61.70 0.34 50.19
CA LEU A 619 -61.48 0.38 51.64
C LEU A 619 -62.79 0.55 52.42
N PHE A 620 -63.81 1.18 51.82
CA PHE A 620 -65.13 1.34 52.42
C PHE A 620 -66.04 0.15 52.13
N ASN A 621 -66.03 -0.35 50.90
CA ASN A 621 -66.82 -1.52 50.50
C ASN A 621 -66.05 -2.38 49.50
N PRO A 622 -65.80 -3.68 49.80
CA PRO A 622 -65.12 -4.61 48.88
C PRO A 622 -65.74 -4.74 47.49
N LEU A 623 -67.03 -4.39 47.33
CA LEU A 623 -67.74 -4.43 46.04
C LEU A 623 -67.37 -3.25 45.12
N TYR A 624 -66.75 -2.19 45.64
CA TYR A 624 -66.29 -1.05 44.86
C TYR A 624 -64.94 -1.35 44.21
N ARG A 625 -64.96 -2.32 43.30
CA ARG A 625 -63.83 -2.70 42.45
C ARG A 625 -64.14 -2.31 41.01
N TYR A 626 -63.21 -1.58 40.41
CA TYR A 626 -63.31 -1.11 39.03
C TYR A 626 -62.09 -1.62 38.27
N SER A 627 -62.30 -2.21 37.10
CA SER A 627 -61.18 -2.62 36.26
C SER A 627 -60.55 -1.41 35.59
N LEU A 628 -59.24 -1.48 35.36
CA LEU A 628 -58.51 -0.45 34.64
C LEU A 628 -59.02 -0.31 33.20
N GLU A 629 -59.36 -1.41 32.55
CA GLU A 629 -59.93 -1.42 31.18
C GLU A 629 -61.23 -0.64 31.08
N TRP A 630 -62.16 -0.85 32.03
CA TRP A 630 -63.40 -0.10 32.08
C TRP A 630 -63.13 1.40 32.23
N TYR A 631 -62.20 1.76 33.11
CA TYR A 631 -61.84 3.16 33.32
C TYR A 631 -61.18 3.79 32.10
N GLN A 632 -60.31 3.07 31.39
CA GLN A 632 -59.73 3.51 30.13
C GLN A 632 -60.81 3.75 29.07
N ALA A 633 -61.77 2.83 28.94
CA ALA A 633 -62.90 3.01 28.03
C ALA A 633 -63.74 4.25 28.40
N LEU A 634 -63.99 4.48 29.69
CA LEU A 634 -64.68 5.67 30.18
C LEU A 634 -63.89 6.95 29.86
N PHE A 635 -62.58 6.91 29.99
CA PHE A 635 -61.69 8.03 29.67
C PHE A 635 -61.73 8.35 28.17
N LEU A 636 -61.62 7.36 27.29
CA LEU A 636 -61.76 7.54 25.84
C LEU A 636 -63.10 8.16 25.46
N ILE A 637 -64.21 7.67 26.02
CA ILE A 637 -65.54 8.28 25.82
C ILE A 637 -65.57 9.74 26.30
N SER A 638 -64.87 10.06 27.38
CA SER A 638 -64.77 11.42 27.92
C SER A 638 -63.96 12.34 26.99
N LEU A 639 -62.89 11.82 26.38
CA LEU A 639 -62.11 12.55 25.39
C LEU A 639 -62.94 12.85 24.14
N GLU A 640 -63.72 11.91 23.64
CA GLU A 640 -64.60 12.11 22.49
C GLU A 640 -65.72 13.13 22.76
N ARG A 641 -66.35 13.06 23.94
CA ARG A 641 -67.57 13.85 24.25
C ARG A 641 -67.32 15.21 24.89
N SER A 642 -66.11 15.50 25.36
CA SER A 642 -65.74 16.79 25.98
C SER A 642 -65.69 17.98 25.02
N GLY A 643 -65.91 17.77 23.72
CA GLY A 643 -65.97 18.82 22.69
C GLY A 643 -64.60 19.37 22.29
N ARG A 644 -64.22 19.19 21.01
CA ARG A 644 -62.91 19.60 20.48
C ARG A 644 -62.82 21.13 20.30
N VAL A 645 -61.68 21.72 20.67
CA VAL A 645 -61.38 23.16 20.56
C VAL A 645 -59.93 23.32 20.08
N GLN A 646 -59.65 24.33 19.25
CA GLN A 646 -58.29 24.60 18.75
C GLN A 646 -57.34 25.12 19.84
N GLN A 647 -57.84 25.87 20.82
CA GLN A 647 -57.02 26.38 21.91
C GLN A 647 -56.75 25.28 22.94
N VAL A 648 -55.48 24.84 23.01
CA VAL A 648 -55.02 23.75 23.87
C VAL A 648 -55.39 23.96 25.34
N ALA A 649 -55.24 25.18 25.87
CA ALA A 649 -55.58 25.48 27.27
C ALA A 649 -57.07 25.28 27.57
N GLU A 650 -57.94 25.68 26.64
CA GLU A 650 -59.39 25.48 26.78
C GLU A 650 -59.77 24.01 26.61
N ARG A 651 -59.14 23.31 25.66
CA ARG A 651 -59.33 21.88 25.44
C ARG A 651 -59.02 21.06 26.69
N LYS A 652 -57.88 21.31 27.34
CA LYS A 652 -57.48 20.69 28.61
C LYS A 652 -58.54 20.84 29.69
N ARG A 653 -59.01 22.08 29.89
CA ARG A 653 -60.04 22.38 30.90
C ARG A 653 -61.34 21.61 30.62
N ARG A 654 -61.79 21.55 29.37
CA ARG A 654 -63.00 20.80 28.99
C ARG A 654 -62.85 19.29 29.21
N ILE A 655 -61.67 18.73 28.91
CA ILE A 655 -61.37 17.33 29.19
C ILE A 655 -61.47 17.07 30.69
N ASP A 656 -60.78 17.88 31.51
CA ASP A 656 -60.77 17.73 32.96
C ASP A 656 -62.17 17.86 33.57
N ASP A 657 -62.92 18.91 33.19
CA ASP A 657 -64.26 19.18 33.72
C ASP A 657 -65.24 18.06 33.33
N TYR A 658 -65.25 17.65 32.05
CA TYR A 658 -66.14 16.60 31.58
C TYR A 658 -65.78 15.23 32.17
N HIS A 659 -64.49 14.86 32.18
CA HIS A 659 -64.07 13.57 32.70
C HIS A 659 -64.31 13.47 34.20
N THR A 660 -64.01 14.53 34.97
CA THR A 660 -64.32 14.58 36.41
C THR A 660 -65.82 14.38 36.66
N PHE A 661 -66.68 15.05 35.88
CA PHE A 661 -68.13 14.88 35.99
C PHE A 661 -68.60 13.47 35.60
N ASN A 662 -68.02 12.90 34.54
CA ASN A 662 -68.38 11.59 34.01
C ASN A 662 -67.90 10.44 34.92
N VAL A 663 -66.81 10.63 35.67
CA VAL A 663 -66.35 9.68 36.70
C VAL A 663 -67.21 9.78 37.97
N PHE A 664 -67.68 10.98 38.31
CA PHE A 664 -68.57 11.18 39.45
C PHE A 664 -69.98 10.60 39.23
N ARG A 665 -70.49 10.68 38.01
CA ARG A 665 -71.79 10.15 37.60
C ARG A 665 -71.75 8.63 37.49
#